data_AF-A0A818MUU8-F1
#
_entry.id   AF-A0A818MUU8-F1
#
_cell.length_a   1.000
_cell.length_b   1.000
_cell.length_c   1.000
_cell.angle_alpha   90.00
_cell.angle_beta   90.00
_cell.angle_gamma   90.00
#
_symmetry.space_group_name_H-M   'P 1'
#
loop_
_entity.id
_entity.type
_entity.pdbx_description
1 polymer ?
#
loop_
_entity_poly.entity_id
_entity_poly.type
_entity_poly.pdbx_seq_one_letter_code
_entity_poly.pdbx_strand_id
1 'polypeptide(L)'
;MAERGLTNDVKTDENVTFEDLAISELTINSLKHSGFTKPSPIQLQALPLALVGVDLLIQAKSGTGKTLVFSITALEFVQIIDEDSTVIPTKVIMLAPTREIAQQIVQVIKTIKQPECIVHTFIGGTSLKDDQNHLKKCHIAVGTPGRIEELLRLKYLRADTIRLLVLDEADVLLCKEFQDQINSIFSYMPLNKQVLLASATYPEYIVRFSERYMRDMTCIRIIDSDSPSLIGIQQYFILIPYHPIESYLFEQKVLLLLRLLPQLKFRQCVIFSNLRMRSSAVCERLKSLGYETTYTSSSLTQNRRTKAMRDMYKHKCQILVTTDLTSRGIDLDNVDFVISMDLPNDHETYLHRIGRAGRFGAYGCSLTIVSHGDEQKQLENIQNEYKLNLIEIDEQQKFQLLSYFNLMRTRFSSSSSFHNERKTTNKYCHVCLNYEEERSHHCYICQQCIPIQDHHCFFLGTCIGRHNQKYFLLMLFHLLCAHFIGYAFVCNFLWNEMGGYHFVTIFKILFFNIGYVLGFVETKWQAFIGVHHYLVYFDIVFISKLFYQMIKRSLNGQTQMATNGHTPLTKQDSKSTAVVEVNTLSEDNQLNPADHDGVTSDYSIHVDSKNTTYTNEFIESKYIYDMNHCEVDQSTKRVEIIPRKYQYIFRTKRQVQRTGVMLVGWGGNNGSTFTGATIANRDNITWMRKEGEQFPNYYGSLTQSTTIRIGSNNEGKEVHIPFNTILPMLHPNDIIIGGWDINDANLYESMKRACVFDYSLQEKLKTKMTEFKPLPSIYYLDFIAANQEDRANNLIPKGTKQQDLEHIRNDIRNFKKAHNLEKVIVLWTANTERYTDVRKGLNLTGDEILQSIAANDDEISPSNIFACAAILEDCPYINGSPQNTLVPGLIELAEKHQVFIGGDDFKSGQTKLKSVLADFLVSAGLKLQSIVSYNHLGNNDGKNLSAPQQFRSKEISKSNVVDDMVGANHLLYNKKTNEHPDHVVVIKYVPFVKDSKRAMDEYISSIFMNGLSTIAIHNTCEDSLLASPLIIDLVILTELMTRITYKTNDKEDYQSFEPVLAILSYLLKAPLVPPGTPVINALFKQHRCITNILSACAGIAMDTDMLLEHKTNLPKPMKIQI
;
A
#
# COMPACT_ATOMS: atom_id res chain seq x y z
N MET A 1 -25.97 13.05 28.83
CA MET A 1 -25.80 14.47 29.21
C MET A 1 -26.82 15.30 28.44
N ALA A 2 -27.27 16.46 28.93
CA ALA A 2 -27.98 17.41 28.08
C ALA A 2 -27.00 18.07 27.09
N GLU A 3 -27.50 18.54 25.94
CA GLU A 3 -26.66 19.10 24.86
C GLU A 3 -25.91 20.35 25.34
N ARG A 4 -24.61 20.18 25.61
CA ARG A 4 -23.67 21.30 25.74
C ARG A 4 -23.50 21.89 24.34
N GLY A 5 -23.48 23.22 24.23
CA GLY A 5 -23.15 23.88 22.95
C GLY A 5 -21.68 23.66 22.60
N LEU A 6 -21.38 22.58 21.87
CA LEU A 6 -20.02 22.22 21.45
C LEU A 6 -19.51 23.16 20.35
N THR A 7 -18.21 23.45 20.34
CA THR A 7 -17.50 24.09 19.23
C THR A 7 -17.30 23.13 18.04
N ASN A 8 -16.92 23.68 16.89
CA ASN A 8 -16.85 22.91 15.65
C ASN A 8 -15.64 21.95 15.61
N ASP A 9 -14.55 22.25 16.32
CA ASP A 9 -13.34 21.40 16.43
C ASP A 9 -13.54 20.06 17.19
N VAL A 10 -14.77 19.75 17.61
CA VAL A 10 -15.18 18.43 18.11
C VAL A 10 -16.50 17.90 17.51
N LYS A 11 -17.13 18.64 16.59
CA LYS A 11 -18.37 18.23 15.91
C LYS A 11 -18.05 17.54 14.60
N THR A 12 -18.90 16.59 14.23
CA THR A 12 -18.99 16.06 12.87
C THR A 12 -20.27 16.59 12.22
N ASP A 13 -20.15 17.12 11.00
CA ASP A 13 -21.32 17.53 10.20
C ASP A 13 -22.06 16.31 9.63
N GLU A 14 -21.41 15.15 9.59
CA GLU A 14 -21.97 13.87 9.16
C GLU A 14 -22.76 13.17 10.28
N ASN A 15 -23.73 12.34 9.89
CA ASN A 15 -24.57 11.58 10.83
C ASN A 15 -23.97 10.24 11.30
N VAL A 16 -22.65 10.09 11.21
CA VAL A 16 -21.89 8.92 11.64
C VAL A 16 -21.92 8.75 13.17
N THR A 17 -21.99 7.50 13.62
CA THR A 17 -21.99 7.07 15.03
C THR A 17 -20.80 6.13 15.32
N PHE A 18 -20.66 5.66 16.55
CA PHE A 18 -19.68 4.61 16.87
C PHE A 18 -20.07 3.23 16.29
N GLU A 19 -21.32 3.01 15.88
CA GLU A 19 -21.76 1.72 15.34
C GLU A 19 -21.25 1.49 13.91
N ASP A 20 -20.96 2.57 13.20
CA ASP A 20 -20.47 2.58 11.82
C ASP A 20 -18.94 2.33 11.72
N LEU A 21 -18.22 2.28 12.85
CA LEU A 21 -16.74 2.24 12.91
C LEU A 21 -16.13 0.85 13.14
N ALA A 22 -16.89 -0.22 12.86
CA ALA A 22 -16.45 -1.62 12.99
C ALA A 22 -15.92 -2.01 14.40
N ILE A 23 -16.46 -1.38 15.45
CA ILE A 23 -16.20 -1.71 16.85
C ILE A 23 -17.10 -2.89 17.29
N SER A 24 -16.66 -3.73 18.23
CA SER A 24 -17.50 -4.76 18.86
C SER A 24 -18.78 -4.19 19.49
N GLU A 25 -19.88 -4.94 19.37
CA GLU A 25 -21.16 -4.60 20.00
C GLU A 25 -21.03 -4.44 21.53
N LEU A 26 -20.10 -5.19 22.15
CA LEU A 26 -19.75 -5.07 23.56
C LEU A 26 -19.21 -3.66 23.89
N THR A 27 -18.16 -3.21 23.20
CA THR A 27 -17.58 -1.88 23.43
C THR A 27 -18.52 -0.75 23.02
N ILE A 28 -19.31 -0.91 21.95
CA ILE A 28 -20.38 0.02 21.55
C ILE A 28 -21.40 0.20 22.70
N ASN A 29 -21.84 -0.90 23.32
CA ASN A 29 -22.76 -0.83 24.45
C ASN A 29 -22.14 -0.11 25.65
N SER A 30 -20.88 -0.36 25.99
CA SER A 30 -20.17 0.35 27.07
C SER A 30 -19.96 1.84 26.78
N LEU A 31 -19.69 2.21 25.52
CA LEU A 31 -19.64 3.60 25.06
C LEU A 31 -21.00 4.29 25.23
N LYS A 32 -22.09 3.67 24.77
CA LYS A 32 -23.47 4.17 24.93
C LYS A 32 -23.86 4.37 26.39
N HIS A 33 -23.61 3.39 27.27
CA HIS A 33 -23.88 3.51 28.71
C HIS A 33 -23.05 4.61 29.38
N SER A 34 -21.84 4.86 28.88
CA SER A 34 -20.97 5.95 29.32
C SER A 34 -21.37 7.33 28.76
N GLY A 35 -22.34 7.39 27.84
CA GLY A 35 -22.83 8.62 27.22
C GLY A 35 -22.09 9.06 25.96
N PHE A 36 -21.19 8.23 25.40
CA PHE A 36 -20.55 8.47 24.10
C PHE A 36 -21.48 7.99 22.98
N THR A 37 -22.03 8.93 22.20
CA THR A 37 -23.03 8.65 21.14
C THR A 37 -22.50 8.86 19.72
N LYS A 38 -21.67 9.88 19.50
CA LYS A 38 -21.00 10.17 18.22
C LYS A 38 -19.48 10.32 18.42
N PRO A 39 -18.65 9.91 17.45
CA PRO A 39 -17.22 10.17 17.46
C PRO A 39 -16.92 11.65 17.19
N SER A 40 -15.83 12.18 17.76
CA SER A 40 -15.24 13.45 17.31
C SER A 40 -14.44 13.24 16.01
N PRO A 41 -14.12 14.29 15.22
CA PRO A 41 -13.40 14.14 13.95
C PRO A 41 -12.10 13.33 14.05
N ILE A 42 -11.32 13.51 15.13
CA ILE A 42 -10.07 12.75 15.33
C ILE A 42 -10.33 11.27 15.66
N GLN A 43 -11.47 10.95 16.26
CA GLN A 43 -11.88 9.57 16.51
C GLN A 43 -12.38 8.90 15.22
N LEU A 44 -13.16 9.62 14.42
CA LEU A 44 -13.65 9.17 13.11
C LEU A 44 -12.51 8.83 12.15
N GLN A 45 -11.48 9.68 12.05
CA GLN A 45 -10.33 9.43 11.17
C GLN A 45 -9.34 8.38 11.72
N ALA A 46 -9.02 8.42 13.02
CA ALA A 46 -7.94 7.60 13.56
C ALA A 46 -8.36 6.19 13.99
N LEU A 47 -9.61 5.98 14.42
CA LEU A 47 -10.02 4.70 14.97
C LEU A 47 -10.06 3.55 13.94
N PRO A 48 -10.59 3.71 12.72
CA PRO A 48 -10.58 2.62 11.73
C PRO A 48 -9.16 2.16 11.37
N LEU A 49 -8.23 3.12 11.18
CA LEU A 49 -6.83 2.82 10.86
C LEU A 49 -6.10 2.18 12.05
N ALA A 50 -6.43 2.56 13.28
CA ALA A 50 -5.89 1.95 14.49
C ALA A 50 -6.37 0.49 14.66
N LEU A 51 -7.64 0.21 14.38
CA LEU A 51 -8.22 -1.14 14.47
C LEU A 51 -7.67 -2.12 13.41
N VAL A 52 -7.28 -1.62 12.23
CA VAL A 52 -6.63 -2.42 11.18
C VAL A 52 -5.15 -2.74 11.49
N GLY A 53 -4.58 -2.17 12.56
CA GLY A 53 -3.23 -2.50 13.04
C GLY A 53 -2.11 -1.63 12.45
N VAL A 54 -2.44 -0.50 11.82
CA VAL A 54 -1.47 0.45 11.26
C VAL A 54 -0.76 1.23 12.40
N ASP A 55 0.54 1.47 12.27
CA ASP A 55 1.27 2.35 13.20
C ASP A 55 0.83 3.81 12.96
N LEU A 56 0.31 4.48 13.98
CA LEU A 56 -0.28 5.82 13.85
C LEU A 56 0.40 6.88 14.70
N LEU A 57 0.48 8.06 14.12
CA LEU A 57 0.77 9.32 14.79
C LEU A 57 -0.49 10.21 14.77
N ILE A 58 -1.10 10.38 15.92
CA ILE A 58 -2.39 11.05 16.13
C ILE A 58 -2.14 12.44 16.71
N GLN A 59 -2.10 13.46 15.84
CA GLN A 59 -1.95 14.86 16.23
C GLN A 59 -3.30 15.58 16.19
N ALA A 60 -3.73 16.07 17.35
CA ALA A 60 -4.89 16.95 17.47
C ALA A 60 -4.78 17.80 18.75
N LYS A 61 -5.53 18.90 18.80
CA LYS A 61 -5.57 19.83 19.94
C LYS A 61 -5.86 19.07 21.26
N SER A 62 -5.35 19.55 22.40
CA SER A 62 -5.59 18.88 23.68
C SER A 62 -7.09 18.86 24.01
N GLY A 63 -7.61 17.78 24.59
CA GLY A 63 -9.04 17.67 24.94
C GLY A 63 -10.03 17.34 23.79
N THR A 64 -9.56 17.06 22.57
CA THR A 64 -10.40 16.68 21.40
C THR A 64 -10.85 15.21 21.36
N GLY A 65 -10.42 14.39 22.34
CA GLY A 65 -10.85 13.00 22.50
C GLY A 65 -9.85 11.92 22.05
N LYS A 66 -8.57 12.26 21.77
CA LYS A 66 -7.49 11.32 21.39
C LYS A 66 -7.43 10.06 22.26
N THR A 67 -7.53 10.21 23.59
CA THR A 67 -7.44 9.12 24.58
C THR A 67 -8.45 7.99 24.33
N LEU A 68 -9.63 8.31 23.77
CA LEU A 68 -10.65 7.31 23.47
C LEU A 68 -10.23 6.39 22.31
N VAL A 69 -9.45 6.90 21.34
CA VAL A 69 -9.01 6.13 20.15
C VAL A 69 -8.15 4.94 20.57
N PHE A 70 -7.06 5.19 21.29
CA PHE A 70 -6.18 4.13 21.74
C PHE A 70 -6.78 3.29 22.87
N SER A 71 -7.74 3.83 23.64
CA SER A 71 -8.48 3.06 24.64
C SER A 71 -9.43 2.03 24.01
N ILE A 72 -10.17 2.41 22.96
CA ILE A 72 -11.00 1.45 22.18
C ILE A 72 -10.08 0.44 21.48
N THR A 73 -9.06 0.90 20.76
CA THR A 73 -8.12 0.01 20.04
C THR A 73 -7.52 -1.07 20.95
N ALA A 74 -7.13 -0.70 22.17
CA ALA A 74 -6.60 -1.65 23.16
C ALA A 74 -7.65 -2.63 23.71
N LEU A 75 -8.92 -2.25 23.79
CA LEU A 75 -10.00 -3.14 24.23
C LEU A 75 -10.40 -4.14 23.15
N GLU A 76 -10.49 -3.71 21.90
CA GLU A 76 -10.76 -4.60 20.77
C GLU A 76 -9.61 -5.60 20.59
N PHE A 77 -8.35 -5.13 20.67
CA PHE A 77 -7.16 -6.00 20.54
C PHE A 77 -7.10 -7.08 21.64
N VAL A 78 -7.57 -6.79 22.86
CA VAL A 78 -7.60 -7.77 23.95
C VAL A 78 -8.70 -8.83 23.74
N GLN A 79 -9.88 -8.43 23.25
CA GLN A 79 -11.02 -9.34 23.08
C GLN A 79 -10.75 -10.50 22.09
N ILE A 80 -9.93 -10.27 21.06
CA ILE A 80 -9.73 -11.21 19.94
C ILE A 80 -8.96 -12.50 20.35
N ILE A 81 -8.37 -12.59 21.55
CA ILE A 81 -7.21 -13.48 21.80
C ILE A 81 -7.31 -14.34 23.10
N ASP A 82 -8.36 -14.26 23.93
CA ASP A 82 -8.34 -14.81 25.32
C ASP A 82 -9.33 -15.96 25.67
N GLU A 83 -9.87 -16.71 24.70
CA GLU A 83 -10.84 -17.79 25.03
C GLU A 83 -10.23 -19.05 25.70
N ASP A 84 -8.92 -19.31 25.55
CA ASP A 84 -8.35 -20.67 25.75
C ASP A 84 -7.04 -20.70 26.58
N SER A 85 -6.90 -19.87 27.61
CA SER A 85 -5.66 -19.82 28.43
C SER A 85 -5.85 -19.58 29.93
N THR A 86 -5.23 -20.44 30.74
CA THR A 86 -5.25 -20.38 32.22
C THR A 86 -4.31 -19.33 32.83
N VAL A 87 -3.51 -18.65 32.01
CA VAL A 87 -2.63 -17.55 32.41
C VAL A 87 -2.86 -16.38 31.45
N ILE A 88 -3.44 -15.30 31.97
CA ILE A 88 -3.68 -14.05 31.22
C ILE A 88 -2.35 -13.31 31.01
N PRO A 89 -1.88 -13.12 29.77
CA PRO A 89 -0.68 -12.33 29.49
C PRO A 89 -1.03 -10.86 29.27
N THR A 90 -0.13 -9.96 29.66
CA THR A 90 -0.20 -8.56 29.22
C THR A 90 0.09 -8.48 27.73
N LYS A 91 -0.78 -7.78 26.98
CA LYS A 91 -0.72 -7.63 25.52
C LYS A 91 -0.54 -6.18 25.08
N VAL A 92 -0.98 -5.24 25.91
CA VAL A 92 -0.92 -3.80 25.63
C VAL A 92 -0.12 -3.09 26.71
N ILE A 93 0.78 -2.20 26.30
CA ILE A 93 1.44 -1.22 27.17
C ILE A 93 1.05 0.19 26.74
N MET A 94 0.68 1.03 27.70
CA MET A 94 0.47 2.46 27.49
C MET A 94 1.41 3.26 28.40
N LEU A 95 2.23 4.11 27.79
CA LEU A 95 3.17 4.98 28.48
C LEU A 95 2.58 6.38 28.61
N ALA A 96 2.78 6.99 29.78
CA ALA A 96 2.33 8.34 30.10
C ALA A 96 3.38 9.06 30.96
N PRO A 97 3.64 10.37 30.74
CA PRO A 97 4.78 11.06 31.37
C PRO A 97 4.56 11.35 32.87
N THR A 98 3.32 11.37 33.35
CA THR A 98 2.99 11.56 34.77
C THR A 98 2.12 10.44 35.32
N ARG A 99 2.16 10.28 36.65
CA ARG A 99 1.39 9.24 37.36
C ARG A 99 -0.11 9.51 37.30
N GLU A 100 -0.45 10.79 37.30
CA GLU A 100 -1.80 11.31 37.23
C GLU A 100 -2.45 11.00 35.86
N ILE A 101 -1.71 11.15 34.75
CA ILE A 101 -2.17 10.71 33.41
C ILE A 101 -2.36 9.19 33.37
N ALA A 102 -1.40 8.43 33.89
CA ALA A 102 -1.48 6.97 33.93
C ALA A 102 -2.68 6.46 34.75
N GLN A 103 -3.16 7.24 35.74
CA GLN A 103 -4.40 6.96 36.47
C GLN A 103 -5.64 7.34 35.66
N GLN A 104 -5.62 8.46 34.93
CA GLN A 104 -6.72 8.93 34.09
C GLN A 104 -7.00 8.00 32.90
N ILE A 105 -5.96 7.56 32.17
CA ILE A 105 -6.11 6.56 31.08
C ILE A 105 -6.78 5.28 31.62
N VAL A 106 -6.34 4.79 32.77
CA VAL A 106 -6.96 3.61 33.42
C VAL A 106 -8.38 3.89 33.89
N GLN A 107 -8.72 5.13 34.25
CA GLN A 107 -10.11 5.51 34.56
C GLN A 107 -10.99 5.52 33.31
N VAL A 108 -10.52 6.09 32.19
CA VAL A 108 -11.24 6.07 30.90
C VAL A 108 -11.49 4.63 30.45
N ILE A 109 -10.46 3.78 30.44
CA ILE A 109 -10.60 2.35 30.10
C ILE A 109 -11.56 1.67 31.07
N LYS A 110 -11.52 1.95 32.39
CA LYS A 110 -12.48 1.40 33.37
C LYS A 110 -13.92 1.84 33.17
N THR A 111 -14.17 2.95 32.49
CA THR A 111 -15.51 3.41 32.11
C THR A 111 -16.04 2.67 30.87
N ILE A 112 -15.18 2.34 29.89
CA ILE A 112 -15.62 1.73 28.62
C ILE A 112 -15.32 0.23 28.44
N LYS A 113 -14.57 -0.41 29.35
CA LYS A 113 -14.21 -1.84 29.27
C LYS A 113 -15.38 -2.78 29.60
N GLN A 114 -15.29 -4.02 29.12
CA GLN A 114 -16.08 -5.15 29.64
C GLN A 114 -15.60 -5.60 31.03
N PRO A 115 -16.43 -6.28 31.85
CA PRO A 115 -16.05 -6.74 33.19
C PRO A 115 -14.75 -7.55 33.23
N GLU A 116 -14.53 -8.43 32.25
CA GLU A 116 -13.48 -9.44 32.15
C GLU A 116 -12.10 -8.82 31.88
N CYS A 117 -12.04 -7.74 31.09
CA CYS A 117 -10.78 -7.07 30.77
C CYS A 117 -10.19 -6.42 32.02
N ILE A 118 -8.99 -6.81 32.42
CA ILE A 118 -8.30 -6.28 33.61
C ILE A 118 -7.17 -5.33 33.20
N VAL A 119 -7.23 -4.11 33.72
CA VAL A 119 -6.31 -2.99 33.46
C VAL A 119 -5.78 -2.41 34.78
N HIS A 120 -4.45 -2.24 34.88
CA HIS A 120 -3.76 -1.71 36.07
C HIS A 120 -2.78 -0.58 35.75
N THR A 121 -2.60 0.31 36.73
CA THR A 121 -1.66 1.44 36.70
C THR A 121 -0.35 1.07 37.41
N PHE A 122 0.79 1.24 36.73
CA PHE A 122 2.13 0.93 37.24
C PHE A 122 2.95 2.21 37.36
N ILE A 123 3.12 2.70 38.59
CA ILE A 123 3.69 4.01 38.89
C ILE A 123 4.61 3.95 40.11
N GLY A 124 5.71 4.70 40.08
CA GLY A 124 6.66 4.74 41.20
C GLY A 124 5.99 5.15 42.52
N GLY A 125 6.35 4.47 43.61
CA GLY A 125 5.77 4.67 44.94
C GLY A 125 4.73 3.61 45.36
N THR A 126 4.38 2.67 44.48
CA THR A 126 3.74 1.39 44.87
C THR A 126 4.79 0.32 45.20
N SER A 127 4.39 -0.70 45.96
CA SER A 127 5.23 -1.88 46.24
C SER A 127 5.44 -2.71 44.97
N LEU A 128 6.70 -3.06 44.66
CA LEU A 128 7.03 -3.97 43.57
C LEU A 128 6.33 -5.34 43.71
N LYS A 129 6.09 -5.79 44.95
CA LYS A 129 5.40 -7.06 45.24
C LYS A 129 3.92 -7.01 44.88
N ASP A 130 3.30 -5.83 44.95
CA ASP A 130 1.89 -5.65 44.62
C ASP A 130 1.73 -5.52 43.10
N ASP A 131 2.59 -4.74 42.45
CA ASP A 131 2.68 -4.65 40.98
C ASP A 131 2.92 -6.04 40.36
N GLN A 132 3.83 -6.85 40.91
CA GLN A 132 4.07 -8.24 40.46
C GLN A 132 2.83 -9.14 40.62
N ASN A 133 1.96 -8.89 41.61
CA ASN A 133 0.72 -9.64 41.76
C ASN A 133 -0.39 -9.15 40.82
N HIS A 134 -0.44 -7.86 40.52
CA HIS A 134 -1.35 -7.31 39.51
C HIS A 134 -1.01 -7.79 38.09
N LEU A 135 0.28 -7.83 37.71
CA LEU A 135 0.73 -8.26 36.38
C LEU A 135 0.26 -9.67 36.00
N LYS A 136 0.15 -10.59 36.96
CA LYS A 136 -0.33 -11.98 36.75
C LYS A 136 -1.76 -12.10 36.19
N LYS A 137 -2.52 -11.01 36.16
CA LYS A 137 -3.90 -10.95 35.64
C LYS A 137 -4.14 -9.74 34.72
N CYS A 138 -3.10 -9.01 34.34
CA CYS A 138 -3.23 -7.71 33.69
C CYS A 138 -3.14 -7.84 32.16
N HIS A 139 -4.19 -7.46 31.43
CA HIS A 139 -4.21 -7.49 29.97
C HIS A 139 -3.59 -6.19 29.38
N ILE A 140 -3.94 -5.05 29.99
CA ILE A 140 -3.50 -3.70 29.60
C ILE A 140 -2.72 -3.07 30.77
N ALA A 141 -1.42 -2.87 30.59
CA ALA A 141 -0.55 -2.20 31.56
C ALA A 141 -0.35 -0.73 31.19
N VAL A 142 -0.72 0.18 32.09
CA VAL A 142 -0.57 1.64 31.88
C VAL A 142 0.42 2.18 32.90
N GLY A 143 1.41 2.98 32.53
CA GLY A 143 2.41 3.43 33.51
C GLY A 143 3.38 4.53 33.06
N THR A 144 4.15 5.01 34.03
CA THR A 144 5.26 5.95 33.79
C THR A 144 6.51 5.20 33.31
N PRO A 145 7.26 5.70 32.30
CA PRO A 145 8.37 4.97 31.64
C PRO A 145 9.28 4.20 32.60
N GLY A 146 10.03 4.86 33.49
CA GLY A 146 10.97 4.20 34.41
C GLY A 146 10.39 3.12 35.33
N ARG A 147 9.05 3.05 35.55
CA ARG A 147 8.43 1.94 36.28
C ARG A 147 8.08 0.77 35.36
N ILE A 148 7.64 1.03 34.13
CA ILE A 148 7.46 -0.02 33.12
C ILE A 148 8.83 -0.61 32.75
N GLU A 149 9.85 0.22 32.57
CA GLU A 149 11.24 -0.19 32.37
C GLU A 149 11.75 -1.05 33.53
N GLU A 150 11.54 -0.64 34.79
CA GLU A 150 11.92 -1.43 35.96
C GLU A 150 11.27 -2.82 35.95
N LEU A 151 9.97 -2.91 35.62
CA LEU A 151 9.24 -4.18 35.57
C LEU A 151 9.67 -5.08 34.41
N LEU A 152 10.08 -4.52 33.26
CA LEU A 152 10.65 -5.24 32.12
C LEU A 152 12.07 -5.75 32.44
N ARG A 153 12.93 -4.87 32.98
CA ARG A 153 14.33 -5.16 33.35
C ARG A 153 14.42 -6.23 34.44
N LEU A 154 13.48 -6.23 35.40
CA LEU A 154 13.33 -7.28 36.42
C LEU A 154 12.60 -8.55 35.91
N LYS A 155 12.16 -8.57 34.65
CA LYS A 155 11.39 -9.66 34.01
C LYS A 155 10.08 -10.01 34.75
N TYR A 156 9.49 -9.04 35.46
CA TYR A 156 8.16 -9.19 36.08
C TYR A 156 7.05 -8.94 35.05
N LEU A 157 7.28 -8.01 34.13
CA LEU A 157 6.47 -7.83 32.92
C LEU A 157 7.15 -8.59 31.77
N ARG A 158 6.41 -9.48 31.13
CA ARG A 158 6.84 -10.18 29.90
C ARG A 158 6.61 -9.28 28.68
N ALA A 159 7.61 -9.20 27.81
CA ALA A 159 7.57 -8.36 26.61
C ALA A 159 7.17 -9.15 25.36
N ASP A 160 7.47 -10.44 25.32
CA ASP A 160 7.18 -11.39 24.23
C ASP A 160 5.70 -11.45 23.84
N THR A 161 4.80 -11.18 24.78
CA THR A 161 3.34 -11.15 24.57
C THR A 161 2.79 -9.78 24.16
N ILE A 162 3.61 -8.72 24.17
CA ILE A 162 3.17 -7.36 23.81
C ILE A 162 2.95 -7.24 22.30
N ARG A 163 1.83 -6.64 21.92
CA ARG A 163 1.43 -6.44 20.51
C ARG A 163 0.99 -5.01 20.20
N LEU A 164 0.62 -4.22 21.21
CA LEU A 164 0.29 -2.80 21.07
C LEU A 164 1.06 -1.98 22.10
N LEU A 165 1.73 -0.92 21.64
CA LEU A 165 2.47 0.03 22.46
C LEU A 165 1.97 1.46 22.16
N VAL A 166 1.44 2.13 23.19
CA VAL A 166 0.88 3.49 23.09
C VAL A 166 1.76 4.46 23.88
N LEU A 167 2.03 5.65 23.32
CA LEU A 167 2.64 6.78 24.02
C LEU A 167 1.65 7.97 23.98
N ASP A 168 1.16 8.42 25.14
CA ASP A 168 0.25 9.58 25.26
C ASP A 168 0.97 10.80 25.85
N GLU A 169 0.62 12.00 25.35
CA GLU A 169 1.46 13.22 25.42
C GLU A 169 2.90 12.89 24.95
N ALA A 170 3.00 12.35 23.73
CA ALA A 170 4.25 11.81 23.15
C ALA A 170 5.34 12.87 22.89
N ASP A 171 4.97 14.14 22.78
CA ASP A 171 5.89 15.28 22.88
C ASP A 171 6.67 15.22 24.21
N VAL A 172 5.98 15.13 25.34
CA VAL A 172 6.62 15.03 26.67
C VAL A 172 7.46 13.76 26.82
N LEU A 173 6.98 12.62 26.31
CA LEU A 173 7.66 11.32 26.47
C LEU A 173 8.95 11.17 25.65
N LEU A 174 9.13 11.97 24.60
CA LEU A 174 10.28 11.88 23.69
C LEU A 174 11.32 12.99 23.94
N CYS A 175 11.08 13.86 24.92
CA CYS A 175 12.08 14.76 25.49
C CYS A 175 13.23 14.00 26.19
N LYS A 176 14.38 14.68 26.33
CA LYS A 176 15.66 14.11 26.79
C LYS A 176 15.57 13.40 28.14
N GLU A 177 14.70 13.88 29.02
CA GLU A 177 14.49 13.38 30.39
C GLU A 177 13.93 11.95 30.43
N PHE A 178 13.20 11.53 29.38
CA PHE A 178 12.59 10.21 29.27
C PHE A 178 13.18 9.37 28.12
N GLN A 179 13.89 9.99 27.17
CA GLN A 179 14.36 9.37 25.94
C GLN A 179 15.12 8.05 26.17
N ASP A 180 16.03 7.98 27.13
CA ASP A 180 16.77 6.74 27.45
C ASP A 180 15.86 5.63 28.00
N GLN A 181 14.86 5.98 28.81
CA GLN A 181 13.88 5.03 29.35
C GLN A 181 12.98 4.48 28.23
N ILE A 182 12.56 5.33 27.28
CA ILE A 182 11.80 4.89 26.10
C ILE A 182 12.65 3.97 25.22
N ASN A 183 13.90 4.36 24.91
CA ASN A 183 14.83 3.53 24.13
C ASN A 183 15.05 2.16 24.78
N SER A 184 15.22 2.13 26.11
CA SER A 184 15.35 0.93 26.94
C SER A 184 14.09 0.06 26.85
N ILE A 185 12.89 0.63 27.06
CA ILE A 185 11.61 -0.08 26.93
C ILE A 185 11.47 -0.70 25.53
N PHE A 186 11.73 0.07 24.46
CA PHE A 186 11.64 -0.42 23.08
C PHE A 186 12.62 -1.57 22.80
N SER A 187 13.81 -1.59 23.41
CA SER A 187 14.79 -2.68 23.25
C SER A 187 14.32 -4.04 23.79
N TYR A 188 13.39 -4.04 24.75
CA TYR A 188 12.77 -5.27 25.25
C TYR A 188 11.60 -5.77 24.40
N MET A 189 11.03 -4.94 23.52
CA MET A 189 9.78 -5.26 22.81
C MET A 189 10.00 -6.08 21.53
N PRO A 190 9.06 -6.98 21.18
CA PRO A 190 9.12 -7.73 19.92
C PRO A 190 9.06 -6.79 18.70
N LEU A 191 9.58 -7.28 17.56
CA LEU A 191 9.54 -6.57 16.28
C LEU A 191 8.09 -6.40 15.79
N ASN A 192 7.28 -7.46 15.85
CA ASN A 192 5.89 -7.40 15.40
C ASN A 192 4.94 -6.89 16.52
N LYS A 193 4.84 -5.56 16.60
CA LYS A 193 3.89 -4.80 17.44
C LYS A 193 3.39 -3.58 16.68
N GLN A 194 2.18 -3.15 16.98
CA GLN A 194 1.65 -1.85 16.58
C GLN A 194 2.15 -0.76 17.55
N VAL A 195 2.46 0.42 17.02
CA VAL A 195 2.84 1.61 17.80
C VAL A 195 1.86 2.75 17.53
N LEU A 196 1.31 3.34 18.59
CA LEU A 196 0.44 4.52 18.53
C LEU A 196 1.07 5.68 19.31
N LEU A 197 1.34 6.80 18.65
CA LEU A 197 1.79 8.05 19.26
C LEU A 197 0.62 9.04 19.29
N ALA A 198 0.23 9.52 20.48
CA ALA A 198 -0.75 10.58 20.64
C ALA A 198 -0.09 11.84 21.19
N SER A 199 -0.25 12.97 20.48
CA SER A 199 0.44 14.23 20.80
C SER A 199 -0.47 15.45 20.64
N ALA A 200 -0.16 16.54 21.35
CA ALA A 200 -0.74 17.85 21.08
C ALA A 200 0.07 18.61 20.01
N THR A 201 1.40 18.53 20.10
CA THR A 201 2.35 19.22 19.22
C THR A 201 3.05 18.27 18.25
N TYR A 202 3.86 18.80 17.32
CA TYR A 202 4.69 17.97 16.43
C TYR A 202 6.10 18.55 16.18
N PRO A 203 6.96 18.59 17.21
CA PRO A 203 8.36 18.94 17.07
C PRO A 203 9.20 17.83 16.41
N GLU A 204 10.35 18.22 15.86
CA GLU A 204 11.21 17.37 15.00
C GLU A 204 11.68 16.06 15.67
N TYR A 205 11.80 16.04 17.00
CA TYR A 205 12.23 14.84 17.72
C TYR A 205 11.19 13.70 17.65
N ILE A 206 9.89 14.00 17.44
CA ILE A 206 8.88 12.97 17.18
C ILE A 206 9.08 12.35 15.79
N VAL A 207 9.46 13.15 14.78
CA VAL A 207 9.78 12.67 13.43
C VAL A 207 10.89 11.62 13.50
N ARG A 208 12.04 12.00 14.05
CA ARG A 208 13.25 11.15 14.16
C ARG A 208 13.02 9.91 15.03
N PHE A 209 12.06 9.95 15.95
CA PHE A 209 11.63 8.78 16.71
C PHE A 209 10.78 7.83 15.86
N SER A 210 9.79 8.35 15.14
CA SER A 210 8.90 7.56 14.29
C SER A 210 9.66 6.81 13.18
N GLU A 211 10.60 7.47 12.51
CA GLU A 211 11.49 6.89 11.49
C GLU A 211 12.32 5.70 11.99
N ARG A 212 12.58 5.62 13.31
CA ARG A 212 13.44 4.62 13.92
C ARG A 212 12.68 3.46 14.57
N TYR A 213 11.43 3.68 15.00
CA TYR A 213 10.72 2.78 15.90
C TYR A 213 9.31 2.36 15.45
N MET A 214 8.81 2.91 14.33
CA MET A 214 7.49 2.61 13.77
C MET A 214 7.62 2.03 12.34
N ARG A 215 6.60 1.32 11.88
CA ARG A 215 6.54 0.68 10.55
C ARG A 215 5.49 1.37 9.68
N ASP A 216 5.92 2.00 8.59
CA ASP A 216 5.05 2.68 7.61
C ASP A 216 4.01 3.62 8.25
N MET A 217 4.47 4.42 9.23
CA MET A 217 3.63 5.27 10.08
C MET A 217 2.72 6.19 9.27
N THR A 218 1.41 6.08 9.50
CA THR A 218 0.42 7.03 8.99
C THR A 218 0.22 8.18 10.00
N CYS A 219 0.33 9.42 9.53
CA CYS A 219 0.14 10.61 10.35
C CYS A 219 -1.25 11.23 10.11
N ILE A 220 -2.02 11.41 11.18
CA ILE A 220 -3.37 11.98 11.16
C ILE A 220 -3.32 13.30 11.91
N ARG A 221 -3.68 14.39 11.23
CA ARG A 221 -3.62 15.76 11.77
C ARG A 221 -4.96 16.46 11.56
N ILE A 222 -5.57 16.92 12.65
CA ILE A 222 -6.77 17.77 12.59
C ILE A 222 -6.42 19.12 13.20
N ILE A 223 -6.06 20.04 12.31
CA ILE A 223 -5.58 21.40 12.58
C ILE A 223 -6.14 22.29 11.45
N ASP A 224 -7.40 22.70 11.57
CA ASP A 224 -8.12 23.49 10.55
C ASP A 224 -7.71 24.97 10.51
N SER A 225 -6.67 25.32 11.27
CA SER A 225 -6.22 26.69 11.54
C SER A 225 -4.76 26.66 12.00
N ASP A 226 -3.91 27.58 11.53
CA ASP A 226 -2.50 27.68 11.95
C ASP A 226 -2.29 27.72 13.48
N SER A 227 -3.30 28.11 14.26
CA SER A 227 -3.24 28.09 15.72
C SER A 227 -3.62 26.72 16.32
N PRO A 228 -2.75 26.11 17.15
CA PRO A 228 -3.00 24.84 17.82
C PRO A 228 -3.95 24.95 19.05
N SER A 229 -4.36 26.17 19.44
CA SER A 229 -5.31 26.40 20.53
C SER A 229 -6.74 25.96 20.18
N LEU A 230 -7.48 25.43 21.16
CA LEU A 230 -8.90 25.09 21.05
C LEU A 230 -9.76 26.32 20.69
N ILE A 231 -10.74 26.15 19.81
CA ILE A 231 -11.63 27.25 19.36
C ILE A 231 -12.48 27.80 20.52
N GLY A 232 -12.79 26.97 21.52
CA GLY A 232 -13.61 27.34 22.68
C GLY A 232 -12.94 28.26 23.70
N ILE A 233 -11.64 28.55 23.59
CA ILE A 233 -10.89 29.29 24.62
C ILE A 233 -10.59 30.73 24.14
N GLN A 234 -11.20 31.72 24.80
CA GLN A 234 -10.74 33.11 24.68
C GLN A 234 -9.51 33.34 25.57
N GLN A 235 -8.48 33.98 25.01
CA GLN A 235 -7.18 34.14 25.65
C GLN A 235 -6.89 35.63 25.91
N TYR A 236 -6.62 35.96 27.17
CA TYR A 236 -6.39 37.33 27.61
C TYR A 236 -5.05 37.48 28.35
N PHE A 237 -4.52 38.70 28.36
CA PHE A 237 -3.41 39.08 29.23
C PHE A 237 -3.62 40.46 29.86
N ILE A 238 -2.93 40.69 30.99
CA ILE A 238 -2.83 42.00 31.65
C ILE A 238 -1.35 42.33 31.81
N LEU A 239 -0.95 43.50 31.32
CA LEU A 239 0.37 44.06 31.60
C LEU A 239 0.38 44.77 32.96
N ILE A 240 1.43 44.53 33.74
CA ILE A 240 1.74 45.26 34.97
C ILE A 240 3.09 45.99 34.85
N PRO A 241 3.31 47.08 35.63
CA PRO A 241 4.59 47.78 35.65
C PRO A 241 5.77 46.85 35.93
N TYR A 242 6.87 47.04 35.19
CA TYR A 242 8.12 46.35 35.48
C TYR A 242 8.66 46.73 36.85
N HIS A 243 9.24 45.78 37.56
CA HIS A 243 10.00 46.03 38.77
C HIS A 243 11.18 45.05 38.89
N PRO A 244 12.42 45.52 39.19
CA PRO A 244 13.61 44.67 39.17
C PRO A 244 13.69 43.66 40.32
N ILE A 245 12.83 43.78 41.34
CA ILE A 245 12.73 42.80 42.45
C ILE A 245 11.52 41.89 42.20
N GLU A 246 11.79 40.63 41.85
CA GLU A 246 10.78 39.59 41.57
C GLU A 246 9.73 39.40 42.68
N SER A 247 10.13 39.47 43.96
CA SER A 247 9.21 39.24 45.08
C SER A 247 8.15 40.34 45.20
N TYR A 248 8.52 41.59 44.89
CA TYR A 248 7.60 42.71 44.82
C TYR A 248 6.68 42.61 43.60
N LEU A 249 7.24 42.22 42.43
CA LEU A 249 6.45 41.96 41.23
C LEU A 249 5.40 40.86 41.48
N PHE A 250 5.79 39.77 42.16
CA PHE A 250 4.89 38.70 42.52
C PHE A 250 3.77 39.15 43.48
N GLU A 251 4.07 39.93 44.53
CA GLU A 251 3.01 40.49 45.39
C GLU A 251 2.08 41.42 44.60
N GLN A 252 2.56 42.20 43.62
CA GLN A 252 1.66 42.96 42.73
C GLN A 252 0.73 42.03 41.92
N LYS A 253 1.25 40.93 41.35
CA LYS A 253 0.41 39.94 40.64
C LYS A 253 -0.62 39.30 41.58
N VAL A 254 -0.26 39.02 42.83
CA VAL A 254 -1.19 38.50 43.86
C VAL A 254 -2.26 39.53 44.22
N LEU A 255 -1.90 40.80 44.41
CA LEU A 255 -2.88 41.87 44.68
C LEU A 255 -3.85 42.06 43.50
N LEU A 256 -3.36 41.97 42.26
CA LEU A 256 -4.20 41.99 41.06
C LEU A 256 -5.16 40.79 41.00
N LEU A 257 -4.66 39.57 41.23
CA LEU A 257 -5.47 38.35 41.32
C LEU A 257 -6.62 38.51 42.33
N LEU A 258 -6.31 38.99 43.54
CA LEU A 258 -7.28 39.18 44.62
C LEU A 258 -8.28 40.31 44.32
N ARG A 259 -7.88 41.34 43.57
CA ARG A 259 -8.80 42.37 43.07
C ARG A 259 -9.74 41.84 41.99
N LEU A 260 -9.27 40.93 41.13
CA LEU A 260 -10.05 40.37 40.02
C LEU A 260 -11.04 39.28 40.45
N LEU A 261 -10.60 38.28 41.22
CA LEU A 261 -11.40 37.07 41.52
C LEU A 261 -12.85 37.34 42.03
N PRO A 262 -13.13 38.33 42.91
CA PRO A 262 -14.50 38.61 43.36
C PRO A 262 -15.45 39.10 42.26
N GLN A 263 -14.91 39.55 41.13
CA GLN A 263 -15.67 40.12 40.01
C GLN A 263 -15.94 39.09 38.91
N LEU A 264 -15.22 37.95 38.92
CA LEU A 264 -15.28 36.93 37.88
C LEU A 264 -16.19 35.76 38.28
N LYS A 265 -17.02 35.29 37.34
CA LYS A 265 -18.02 34.24 37.57
C LYS A 265 -17.64 32.96 36.84
N PHE A 266 -16.76 32.18 37.47
CA PHE A 266 -16.33 30.85 37.02
C PHE A 266 -16.99 29.74 37.88
N ARG A 267 -17.00 28.50 37.38
CA ARG A 267 -17.38 27.29 38.13
C ARG A 267 -16.18 26.72 38.87
N GLN A 268 -15.06 26.54 38.16
CA GLN A 268 -13.80 26.08 38.72
C GLN A 268 -12.62 26.75 37.99
N CYS A 269 -11.66 27.27 38.77
CA CYS A 269 -10.48 27.96 38.30
C CYS A 269 -9.21 27.14 38.57
N VAL A 270 -8.26 27.14 37.64
CA VAL A 270 -6.87 26.68 37.87
C VAL A 270 -5.93 27.87 37.84
N ILE A 271 -5.04 27.98 38.82
CA ILE A 271 -4.07 29.07 38.94
C ILE A 271 -2.65 28.48 38.88
N PHE A 272 -1.95 28.74 37.78
CA PHE A 272 -0.57 28.30 37.54
C PHE A 272 0.45 29.30 38.09
N SER A 273 1.49 28.78 38.75
CA SER A 273 2.70 29.52 39.11
C SER A 273 3.92 28.60 38.98
N ASN A 274 5.05 29.13 38.52
CA ASN A 274 6.24 28.32 38.23
C ASN A 274 6.90 27.77 39.52
N LEU A 275 6.80 28.50 40.63
CA LEU A 275 7.51 28.17 41.87
C LEU A 275 6.59 27.56 42.94
N ARG A 276 7.00 26.41 43.48
CA ARG A 276 6.24 25.64 44.49
C ARG A 276 5.89 26.47 45.75
N MET A 277 6.76 27.38 46.15
CA MET A 277 6.54 28.30 47.28
C MET A 277 5.46 29.35 46.97
N ARG A 278 5.49 29.94 45.75
CA ARG A 278 4.47 30.87 45.24
C ARG A 278 3.09 30.21 45.24
N SER A 279 3.00 28.94 44.80
CA SER A 279 1.75 28.17 44.82
C SER A 279 1.15 27.96 46.23
N SER A 280 1.98 27.67 47.25
CA SER A 280 1.47 27.53 48.64
C SER A 280 1.00 28.88 49.19
N ALA A 281 1.81 29.93 49.01
CA ALA A 281 1.50 31.29 49.48
C ALA A 281 0.19 31.83 48.89
N VAL A 282 -0.06 31.65 47.58
CA VAL A 282 -1.33 32.04 46.94
C VAL A 282 -2.50 31.22 47.49
N CYS A 283 -2.33 29.91 47.69
CA CYS A 283 -3.37 29.06 48.28
C CYS A 283 -3.73 29.48 49.72
N GLU A 284 -2.74 29.89 50.51
CA GLU A 284 -2.94 30.39 51.88
C GLU A 284 -3.59 31.77 51.91
N ARG A 285 -3.15 32.70 51.05
CA ARG A 285 -3.71 34.06 50.88
C ARG A 285 -5.16 34.03 50.38
N LEU A 286 -5.55 33.01 49.61
CA LEU A 286 -6.93 32.78 49.17
C LEU A 286 -7.80 32.15 50.27
N LYS A 287 -7.24 31.23 51.10
CA LYS A 287 -7.95 30.65 52.26
C LYS A 287 -8.31 31.69 53.31
N SER A 288 -7.41 32.63 53.61
CA SER A 288 -7.69 33.69 54.59
C SER A 288 -8.79 34.66 54.12
N LEU A 289 -9.13 34.66 52.83
CA LEU A 289 -10.24 35.40 52.23
C LEU A 289 -11.51 34.54 52.02
N GLY A 290 -11.53 33.31 52.54
CA GLY A 290 -12.71 32.43 52.53
C GLY A 290 -12.91 31.60 51.25
N TYR A 291 -11.98 31.62 50.30
CA TYR A 291 -12.10 30.79 49.10
C TYR A 291 -11.86 29.30 49.38
N GLU A 292 -12.72 28.43 48.83
CA GLU A 292 -12.49 26.99 48.80
C GLU A 292 -11.37 26.63 47.80
N THR A 293 -10.13 26.72 48.28
CA THR A 293 -8.93 26.49 47.47
C THR A 293 -8.06 25.36 48.01
N THR A 294 -7.39 24.65 47.10
CA THR A 294 -6.35 23.66 47.41
C THR A 294 -5.11 23.92 46.57
N TYR A 295 -3.99 23.24 46.87
CA TYR A 295 -2.83 23.28 46.00
C TYR A 295 -2.23 21.91 45.73
N THR A 296 -1.54 21.80 44.59
CA THR A 296 -0.78 20.61 44.20
C THR A 296 0.56 21.00 43.58
N SER A 297 1.62 20.28 43.92
CA SER A 297 2.98 20.51 43.41
C SER A 297 3.85 19.29 43.66
N SER A 298 5.01 19.20 43.01
CA SER A 298 5.86 17.98 43.05
C SER A 298 6.54 17.72 44.38
N SER A 299 6.56 18.68 45.31
CA SER A 299 6.99 18.47 46.70
C SER A 299 5.92 17.82 47.58
N LEU A 300 4.65 17.71 47.12
CA LEU A 300 3.62 17.01 47.88
C LEU A 300 3.70 15.49 47.68
N THR A 301 3.52 14.76 48.79
CA THR A 301 3.35 13.30 48.79
C THR A 301 2.15 12.89 47.94
N GLN A 302 2.21 11.71 47.31
CA GLN A 302 1.20 11.25 46.37
C GLN A 302 -0.21 11.29 46.98
N ASN A 303 -0.37 10.86 48.23
CA ASN A 303 -1.64 10.88 48.94
C ASN A 303 -2.23 12.30 49.11
N ARG A 304 -1.39 13.34 49.26
CA ARG A 304 -1.85 14.74 49.28
C ARG A 304 -2.25 15.23 47.90
N ARG A 305 -1.50 14.89 46.84
CA ARG A 305 -1.86 15.22 45.44
C ARG A 305 -3.16 14.55 45.00
N THR A 306 -3.29 13.24 45.22
CA THR A 306 -4.52 12.49 44.92
C THR A 306 -5.71 12.96 45.77
N LYS A 307 -5.50 13.46 47.00
CA LYS A 307 -6.56 14.15 47.76
C LYS A 307 -6.95 15.47 47.09
N ALA A 308 -6.00 16.36 46.78
CA ALA A 308 -6.28 17.66 46.16
C ALA A 308 -7.06 17.50 44.84
N MET A 309 -6.64 16.56 43.98
CA MET A 309 -7.36 16.22 42.75
C MET A 309 -8.76 15.65 43.03
N ARG A 310 -8.91 14.74 44.00
CA ARG A 310 -10.22 14.18 44.37
C ARG A 310 -11.18 15.23 44.90
N ASP A 311 -10.70 16.21 45.68
CA ASP A 311 -11.52 17.29 46.21
C ASP A 311 -11.94 18.26 45.10
N MET A 312 -11.07 18.52 44.10
CA MET A 312 -11.41 19.25 42.87
C MET A 312 -12.47 18.53 42.02
N TYR A 313 -12.26 17.24 41.70
CA TYR A 313 -13.23 16.40 40.95
C TYR A 313 -14.59 16.26 41.65
N LYS A 314 -14.63 16.34 42.98
CA LYS A 314 -15.87 16.25 43.78
C LYS A 314 -16.50 17.61 44.10
N HIS A 315 -16.06 18.69 43.44
CA HIS A 315 -16.55 20.06 43.66
C HIS A 315 -16.51 20.51 45.13
N LYS A 316 -15.52 20.05 45.90
CA LYS A 316 -15.21 20.52 47.27
C LYS A 316 -14.20 21.68 47.29
N CYS A 317 -13.99 22.26 46.13
CA CYS A 317 -12.91 23.19 45.83
C CYS A 317 -13.26 23.90 44.52
N GLN A 318 -13.23 25.23 44.55
CA GLN A 318 -13.44 26.08 43.36
C GLN A 318 -12.12 26.50 42.71
N ILE A 319 -11.01 26.56 43.48
CA ILE A 319 -9.72 27.04 42.98
C ILE A 319 -8.61 26.02 43.24
N LEU A 320 -7.93 25.58 42.18
CA LEU A 320 -6.74 24.74 42.27
C LEU A 320 -5.49 25.56 41.94
N VAL A 321 -4.65 25.84 42.95
CA VAL A 321 -3.34 26.48 42.75
C VAL A 321 -2.27 25.43 42.47
N THR A 322 -1.44 25.61 41.46
CA THR A 322 -0.56 24.53 40.98
C THR A 322 0.71 25.02 40.29
N THR A 323 1.65 24.11 40.06
CA THR A 323 2.80 24.29 39.16
C THR A 323 2.59 23.46 37.89
N ASP A 324 3.54 23.50 36.95
CA ASP A 324 3.45 22.75 35.67
C ASP A 324 3.36 21.22 35.79
N LEU A 325 3.46 20.67 37.00
CA LEU A 325 3.11 19.26 37.28
C LEU A 325 1.69 18.91 36.80
N THR A 326 0.77 19.87 36.77
CA THR A 326 -0.61 19.66 36.31
C THR A 326 -0.98 20.57 35.12
N SER A 327 -0.01 21.13 34.41
CA SER A 327 -0.29 21.85 33.16
C SER A 327 -0.58 20.87 32.04
N ARG A 328 0.19 19.79 31.94
CA ARG A 328 0.02 18.72 30.94
C ARG A 328 -0.88 17.59 31.49
N GLY A 329 -1.63 16.93 30.60
CA GLY A 329 -2.28 15.65 30.81
C GLY A 329 -3.39 15.44 31.86
N ILE A 330 -3.59 16.27 32.89
CA ILE A 330 -4.65 16.03 33.92
C ILE A 330 -6.05 16.50 33.47
N ASP A 331 -7.08 15.66 33.61
CA ASP A 331 -8.50 15.98 33.36
C ASP A 331 -9.15 16.85 34.43
N LEU A 332 -9.95 17.80 33.96
CA LEU A 332 -10.65 18.83 34.72
C LEU A 332 -11.86 19.34 33.92
N ASP A 333 -12.79 18.46 33.55
CA ASP A 333 -13.93 18.71 32.63
C ASP A 333 -14.85 19.90 32.96
N ASN A 334 -14.77 20.41 34.18
CA ASN A 334 -15.61 21.47 34.71
C ASN A 334 -14.86 22.78 34.98
N VAL A 335 -13.57 22.86 34.60
CA VAL A 335 -12.79 24.10 34.63
C VAL A 335 -13.16 24.95 33.42
N ASP A 336 -13.70 26.13 33.70
CA ASP A 336 -14.08 27.14 32.72
C ASP A 336 -13.12 28.34 32.72
N PHE A 337 -12.21 28.45 33.69
CA PHE A 337 -11.23 29.53 33.78
C PHE A 337 -9.82 29.07 34.19
N VAL A 338 -8.80 29.62 33.51
CA VAL A 338 -7.36 29.39 33.82
C VAL A 338 -6.66 30.73 34.02
N ILE A 339 -5.86 30.85 35.08
CA ILE A 339 -5.00 32.01 35.32
C ILE A 339 -3.53 31.56 35.36
N SER A 340 -2.65 32.23 34.63
CA SER A 340 -1.19 32.08 34.78
C SER A 340 -0.61 33.30 35.50
N MET A 341 -0.04 33.08 36.69
CA MET A 341 0.64 34.09 37.50
C MET A 341 2.07 34.35 37.04
N ASP A 342 2.74 33.32 36.53
CA ASP A 342 4.07 33.40 35.90
C ASP A 342 3.94 32.79 34.49
N LEU A 343 4.68 33.30 33.50
CA LEU A 343 4.74 32.69 32.16
C LEU A 343 5.49 31.34 32.19
N PRO A 344 5.06 30.33 31.42
CA PRO A 344 5.84 29.10 31.26
C PRO A 344 7.10 29.36 30.41
N ASN A 345 8.15 28.58 30.66
CA ASN A 345 9.44 28.71 29.96
C ASN A 345 9.36 28.33 28.47
N ASP A 346 8.32 27.59 28.07
CA ASP A 346 8.15 27.00 26.74
C ASP A 346 6.71 27.15 26.22
N HIS A 347 6.58 27.20 24.89
CA HIS A 347 5.31 27.41 24.20
C HIS A 347 4.35 26.20 24.32
N GLU A 348 4.87 24.98 24.46
CA GLU A 348 4.05 23.77 24.55
C GLU A 348 3.26 23.80 25.88
N THR A 349 3.96 24.05 26.98
CA THR A 349 3.39 24.22 28.33
C THR A 349 2.34 25.32 28.34
N TYR A 350 2.52 26.42 27.59
CA TYR A 350 1.49 27.45 27.46
C TYR A 350 0.18 26.87 26.91
N LEU A 351 0.23 26.14 25.79
CA LEU A 351 -0.93 25.47 25.19
C LEU A 351 -1.56 24.44 26.14
N HIS A 352 -0.76 23.62 26.82
CA HIS A 352 -1.29 22.64 27.76
C HIS A 352 -1.98 23.31 28.97
N ARG A 353 -1.43 24.42 29.50
CA ARG A 353 -2.02 25.21 30.59
C ARG A 353 -3.39 25.77 30.21
N ILE A 354 -3.48 26.51 29.10
CA ILE A 354 -4.76 27.10 28.67
C ILE A 354 -5.79 26.00 28.37
N GLY A 355 -5.34 24.90 27.74
CA GLY A 355 -6.14 23.69 27.45
C GLY A 355 -6.55 22.87 28.68
N ARG A 356 -6.39 23.37 29.90
CA ARG A 356 -7.13 22.85 31.06
C ARG A 356 -8.61 23.29 31.03
N ALA A 357 -8.91 24.46 30.47
CA ALA A 357 -10.28 24.91 30.18
C ALA A 357 -10.75 24.43 28.79
N GLY A 358 -12.05 24.57 28.51
CA GLY A 358 -12.61 24.40 27.16
C GLY A 358 -12.59 22.98 26.58
N ARG A 359 -12.44 21.96 27.44
CA ARG A 359 -12.33 20.55 27.02
C ARG A 359 -13.54 20.04 26.25
N PHE A 360 -13.28 19.13 25.30
CA PHE A 360 -14.26 18.53 24.40
C PHE A 360 -15.26 19.54 23.83
N GLY A 361 -14.73 20.66 23.34
CA GLY A 361 -15.49 21.75 22.73
C GLY A 361 -16.40 22.53 23.68
N ALA A 362 -16.19 22.45 24.99
CA ALA A 362 -16.73 23.44 25.91
C ALA A 362 -16.09 24.82 25.65
N TYR A 363 -16.81 25.89 25.98
CA TYR A 363 -16.26 27.25 25.99
C TYR A 363 -15.60 27.56 27.34
N GLY A 364 -14.51 28.32 27.32
CA GLY A 364 -13.75 28.73 28.51
C GLY A 364 -12.85 29.93 28.26
N CYS A 365 -12.12 30.35 29.28
CA CYS A 365 -11.28 31.55 29.24
C CYS A 365 -9.90 31.28 29.86
N SER A 366 -8.85 31.91 29.35
CA SER A 366 -7.55 32.02 30.02
C SER A 366 -7.14 33.48 30.25
N LEU A 367 -6.38 33.72 31.33
CA LEU A 367 -5.82 35.01 31.69
C LEU A 367 -4.34 34.86 32.06
N THR A 368 -3.46 35.64 31.45
CA THR A 368 -2.01 35.65 31.73
C THR A 368 -1.60 36.97 32.36
N ILE A 369 -0.94 36.96 33.53
CA ILE A 369 -0.46 38.19 34.18
C ILE A 369 1.04 38.36 33.89
N VAL A 370 1.38 39.44 33.20
CA VAL A 370 2.68 39.65 32.53
C VAL A 370 3.23 41.02 32.92
N SER A 371 4.52 41.14 33.21
CA SER A 371 5.17 42.44 33.40
C SER A 371 5.76 42.97 32.10
N HIS A 372 5.78 44.30 31.94
CA HIS A 372 6.64 44.93 30.92
C HIS A 372 8.10 44.45 31.04
N GLY A 373 8.84 44.48 29.93
CA GLY A 373 10.20 43.97 29.85
C GLY A 373 10.24 42.53 29.33
N ASP A 374 10.96 41.64 30.00
CA ASP A 374 11.31 40.33 29.42
C ASP A 374 10.14 39.32 29.43
N GLU A 375 9.26 39.37 30.45
CA GLU A 375 8.00 38.58 30.42
C GLU A 375 7.12 38.98 29.21
N GLN A 376 7.03 40.27 28.88
CA GLN A 376 6.27 40.74 27.71
C GLN A 376 6.84 40.16 26.41
N LYS A 377 8.17 40.24 26.19
CA LYS A 377 8.83 39.64 25.02
C LYS A 377 8.61 38.12 24.94
N GLN A 378 8.57 37.45 26.09
CA GLN A 378 8.31 36.01 26.17
C GLN A 378 6.87 35.66 25.77
N LEU A 379 5.87 36.49 26.13
CA LEU A 379 4.50 36.35 25.60
C LEU A 379 4.46 36.61 24.09
N GLU A 380 5.10 37.69 23.62
CA GLU A 380 5.16 38.07 22.19
C GLU A 380 5.77 36.93 21.33
N ASN A 381 6.82 36.26 21.82
CA ASN A 381 7.40 35.09 21.16
C ASN A 381 6.41 33.93 21.04
N ILE A 382 5.75 33.55 22.15
CA ILE A 382 4.72 32.48 22.18
C ILE A 382 3.53 32.84 21.26
N GLN A 383 3.17 34.12 21.19
CA GLN A 383 2.11 34.62 20.32
C GLN A 383 2.47 34.49 18.84
N ASN A 384 3.69 34.89 18.47
CA ASN A 384 4.18 34.86 17.08
C ASN A 384 4.37 33.42 16.57
N GLU A 385 4.93 32.53 17.38
CA GLU A 385 5.25 31.14 17.00
C GLU A 385 4.00 30.31 16.66
N TYR A 386 2.87 30.59 17.32
CA TYR A 386 1.61 29.86 17.15
C TYR A 386 0.43 30.72 16.66
N LYS A 387 0.70 31.94 16.18
CA LYS A 387 -0.30 32.92 15.69
C LYS A 387 -1.50 33.08 16.63
N LEU A 388 -1.24 33.17 17.94
CA LEU A 388 -2.28 33.19 18.96
C LEU A 388 -3.01 34.55 18.96
N ASN A 389 -4.33 34.51 19.11
CA ASN A 389 -5.14 35.72 19.30
C ASN A 389 -5.27 36.01 20.80
N LEU A 390 -4.40 36.89 21.29
CA LEU A 390 -4.30 37.32 22.68
C LEU A 390 -4.84 38.75 22.84
N ILE A 391 -5.82 38.92 23.72
CA ILE A 391 -6.47 40.22 23.96
C ILE A 391 -5.89 40.86 25.24
N GLU A 392 -5.36 42.07 25.12
CA GLU A 392 -4.92 42.86 26.27
C GLU A 392 -6.12 43.43 27.04
N ILE A 393 -6.07 43.40 28.37
CA ILE A 393 -7.08 44.03 29.24
C ILE A 393 -6.48 45.22 29.98
N ASP A 394 -6.82 46.42 29.52
CA ASP A 394 -6.70 47.65 30.32
C ASP A 394 -7.88 47.81 31.32
N GLU A 395 -7.82 48.82 32.19
CA GLU A 395 -8.89 49.05 33.19
C GLU A 395 -10.27 49.43 32.58
N GLN A 396 -10.32 49.90 31.33
CA GLN A 396 -11.56 50.24 30.61
C GLN A 396 -12.17 49.02 29.90
N GLN A 397 -11.34 48.21 29.24
CA GLN A 397 -11.75 47.00 28.50
C GLN A 397 -12.24 45.85 29.39
N LYS A 398 -12.06 45.96 30.71
CA LYS A 398 -12.59 45.10 31.78
C LYS A 398 -14.05 44.64 31.60
N PHE A 399 -14.90 45.42 30.92
CA PHE A 399 -16.26 45.02 30.57
C PHE A 399 -16.36 43.82 29.60
N GLN A 400 -15.37 43.59 28.74
CA GLN A 400 -15.38 42.49 27.76
C GLN A 400 -15.31 41.11 28.42
N LEU A 401 -14.38 40.94 29.36
CA LEU A 401 -14.23 39.66 30.06
C LEU A 401 -15.45 39.39 30.97
N LEU A 402 -16.05 40.43 31.55
CA LEU A 402 -17.34 40.34 32.25
C LEU A 402 -18.52 40.00 31.31
N SER A 403 -18.55 40.53 30.08
CA SER A 403 -19.64 40.24 29.14
C SER A 403 -19.58 38.81 28.63
N TYR A 404 -18.39 38.27 28.36
CA TYR A 404 -18.19 36.85 27.99
C TYR A 404 -18.76 35.90 29.06
N PHE A 405 -18.38 36.06 30.33
CA PHE A 405 -18.88 35.22 31.42
C PHE A 405 -20.40 35.35 31.64
N ASN A 406 -21.00 36.54 31.42
CA ASN A 406 -22.46 36.70 31.50
C ASN A 406 -23.19 36.08 30.28
N LEU A 407 -22.64 36.18 29.07
CA LEU A 407 -23.19 35.59 27.84
C LEU A 407 -23.08 34.06 27.81
N MET A 408 -22.02 33.52 28.41
CA MET A 408 -21.92 32.08 28.72
C MET A 408 -23.03 31.61 29.66
N ARG A 409 -23.37 32.39 30.69
CA ARG A 409 -24.37 32.01 31.69
C ARG A 409 -25.77 31.82 31.08
N THR A 410 -26.20 32.69 30.16
CA THR A 410 -27.51 32.58 29.51
C THR A 410 -27.64 31.32 28.64
N ARG A 411 -26.58 30.92 27.93
CA ARG A 411 -26.55 29.68 27.11
C ARG A 411 -26.64 28.38 27.92
N PHE A 412 -26.34 28.41 29.22
CA PHE A 412 -26.45 27.24 30.11
C PHE A 412 -27.73 27.18 30.95
N SER A 413 -28.55 28.25 30.95
CA SER A 413 -29.83 28.28 31.69
C SER A 413 -31.04 27.81 30.87
N SER A 414 -30.93 27.73 29.54
CA SER A 414 -32.05 27.45 28.64
C SER A 414 -32.22 25.96 28.30
N SER A 415 -32.32 25.08 29.31
CA SER A 415 -32.60 23.65 29.10
C SER A 415 -33.47 23.03 30.20
N SER A 416 -34.47 23.77 30.70
CA SER A 416 -35.48 23.26 31.65
C SER A 416 -36.80 24.04 31.53
N SER A 417 -37.90 23.30 31.36
CA SER A 417 -39.31 23.75 31.49
C SER A 417 -39.72 25.06 30.80
N PHE A 418 -40.37 24.97 29.63
CA PHE A 418 -41.43 25.90 29.24
C PHE A 418 -42.64 25.14 28.68
N HIS A 419 -43.66 24.96 29.52
CA HIS A 419 -44.97 24.42 29.17
C HIS A 419 -46.00 25.14 30.04
N ASN A 420 -46.95 25.81 29.39
CA ASN A 420 -47.83 26.84 29.96
C ASN A 420 -47.04 28.08 30.46
N GLU A 421 -47.55 29.32 30.35
CA GLU A 421 -48.94 29.75 30.20
C GLU A 421 -49.18 30.72 29.02
N ARG A 422 -50.46 30.95 28.70
CA ARG A 422 -50.93 32.06 27.84
C ARG A 422 -51.25 33.28 28.72
N LYS A 423 -50.83 34.50 28.34
CA LYS A 423 -51.72 35.65 28.04
C LYS A 423 -51.02 37.04 27.95
N THR A 424 -51.69 37.92 27.20
CA THR A 424 -51.82 39.40 27.33
C THR A 424 -50.63 40.36 27.11
N THR A 425 -50.92 41.35 26.24
CA THR A 425 -50.50 42.76 26.21
C THR A 425 -49.01 43.10 25.99
N ASN A 426 -48.64 43.75 24.87
CA ASN A 426 -48.80 45.18 24.52
C ASN A 426 -47.97 46.16 25.38
N LYS A 427 -46.91 46.75 24.79
CA LYS A 427 -46.75 48.21 24.51
C LYS A 427 -45.33 48.57 23.96
N TYR A 428 -45.30 49.52 23.01
CA TYR A 428 -44.24 50.41 22.45
C TYR A 428 -42.72 50.12 22.66
N CYS A 429 -41.78 50.24 21.71
CA CYS A 429 -41.58 51.03 20.47
C CYS A 429 -40.78 52.37 20.64
N HIS A 430 -40.10 52.82 19.56
CA HIS A 430 -39.25 54.02 19.36
C HIS A 430 -37.80 53.95 19.92
N VAL A 431 -36.74 54.56 19.34
CA VAL A 431 -36.45 55.28 18.05
C VAL A 431 -34.90 55.26 17.91
N CYS A 432 -34.20 54.91 16.82
CA CYS A 432 -34.09 55.42 15.42
C CYS A 432 -33.13 56.63 15.21
N LEU A 433 -32.55 56.71 14.01
CA LEU A 433 -31.64 57.75 13.43
C LEU A 433 -30.17 57.71 13.94
N ASN A 434 -29.11 57.91 13.14
CA ASN A 434 -28.85 58.06 11.68
C ASN A 434 -27.35 57.65 11.40
N TYR A 435 -26.71 57.65 10.22
CA TYR A 435 -26.92 58.13 8.82
C TYR A 435 -26.21 57.12 7.84
N GLU A 436 -26.48 57.02 6.53
CA GLU A 436 -26.01 57.77 5.32
C GLU A 436 -24.50 57.87 5.05
N GLU A 437 -24.00 57.77 3.80
CA GLU A 437 -24.59 57.45 2.46
C GLU A 437 -23.66 56.40 1.75
N GLU A 438 -23.77 55.93 0.50
CA GLU A 438 -24.48 56.40 -0.71
C GLU A 438 -25.09 55.22 -1.54
N ARG A 439 -24.55 54.86 -2.72
CA ARG A 439 -25.25 54.03 -3.76
C ARG A 439 -24.30 53.08 -4.54
N SER A 440 -24.76 52.05 -5.28
CA SER A 440 -26.07 51.33 -5.33
C SER A 440 -25.89 49.83 -5.73
N HIS A 441 -26.39 49.17 -6.81
CA HIS A 441 -27.09 49.52 -8.06
C HIS A 441 -28.00 48.36 -8.59
N HIS A 442 -28.66 48.55 -9.74
CA HIS A 442 -29.56 47.64 -10.48
C HIS A 442 -28.90 46.31 -10.93
N CYS A 443 -29.52 45.11 -11.05
CA CYS A 443 -30.92 44.61 -11.03
C CYS A 443 -31.86 44.97 -12.20
N TYR A 444 -32.15 44.02 -13.13
CA TYR A 444 -33.51 43.51 -13.45
C TYR A 444 -33.58 42.52 -14.66
N ILE A 445 -34.74 41.84 -14.77
CA ILE A 445 -35.46 41.41 -16.01
C ILE A 445 -34.93 40.15 -16.78
N CYS A 446 -35.76 39.19 -17.23
CA CYS A 446 -37.09 38.72 -16.78
C CYS A 446 -37.56 37.45 -17.56
N GLN A 447 -38.39 36.60 -16.93
CA GLN A 447 -39.54 35.85 -17.53
C GLN A 447 -39.23 34.75 -18.61
N GLN A 448 -40.09 33.74 -18.89
CA GLN A 448 -41.48 33.44 -18.45
C GLN A 448 -41.81 31.92 -18.54
N CYS A 449 -43.09 31.56 -18.24
CA CYS A 449 -43.84 30.34 -18.59
C CYS A 449 -43.93 29.15 -17.60
N ILE A 450 -45.17 28.65 -17.50
CA ILE A 450 -45.82 27.64 -16.63
C ILE A 450 -47.13 27.24 -17.39
N PRO A 451 -47.73 26.03 -17.35
CA PRO A 451 -47.36 24.73 -16.74
C PRO A 451 -47.46 23.49 -17.70
N ILE A 452 -47.37 22.27 -17.12
CA ILE A 452 -47.80 20.93 -17.64
C ILE A 452 -46.80 20.27 -18.63
N GLN A 453 -46.35 19.00 -18.51
CA GLN A 453 -46.85 17.82 -17.78
C GLN A 453 -45.72 16.92 -17.18
N ASP A 454 -46.10 16.01 -16.27
CA ASP A 454 -45.44 14.77 -15.81
C ASP A 454 -43.89 14.67 -15.72
N HIS A 455 -43.37 14.59 -14.49
CA HIS A 455 -42.99 13.28 -13.92
C HIS A 455 -42.85 13.32 -12.38
N HIS A 456 -42.96 12.16 -11.73
CA HIS A 456 -43.04 12.04 -10.27
C HIS A 456 -41.71 12.29 -9.54
N CYS A 457 -41.76 13.10 -8.48
CA CYS A 457 -40.89 12.98 -7.32
C CYS A 457 -41.78 12.97 -6.07
N PHE A 458 -41.67 11.95 -5.21
CA PHE A 458 -42.54 11.82 -4.03
C PHE A 458 -41.78 11.29 -2.81
N PHE A 459 -42.01 11.93 -1.67
CA PHE A 459 -41.53 11.51 -0.36
C PHE A 459 -42.33 10.30 0.15
N LEU A 460 -41.65 9.21 0.50
CA LEU A 460 -42.06 8.22 1.51
C LEU A 460 -40.77 7.56 2.05
N GLY A 461 -40.62 7.27 3.34
CA GLY A 461 -41.64 7.23 4.40
C GLY A 461 -42.03 5.79 4.72
N THR A 462 -41.25 5.15 5.60
CA THR A 462 -41.59 3.98 6.43
C THR A 462 -42.77 3.10 5.98
N CYS A 463 -42.53 1.94 5.33
CA CYS A 463 -43.26 0.67 5.60
C CYS A 463 -42.85 -0.55 4.72
N ILE A 464 -41.71 -1.20 4.99
CA ILE A 464 -41.55 -2.67 4.80
C ILE A 464 -40.69 -3.22 5.96
N GLY A 465 -41.04 -4.30 6.68
CA GLY A 465 -42.27 -5.08 6.56
C GLY A 465 -42.23 -6.54 7.07
N ARG A 466 -41.35 -6.90 8.03
CA ARG A 466 -41.28 -8.20 8.75
C ARG A 466 -41.24 -9.54 7.96
N HIS A 467 -41.40 -9.58 6.64
CA HIS A 467 -41.56 -10.85 5.90
C HIS A 467 -40.26 -11.61 5.54
N ASN A 468 -39.11 -10.94 5.44
CA ASN A 468 -37.89 -11.57 4.90
C ASN A 468 -37.15 -12.52 5.87
N GLN A 469 -37.44 -12.51 7.18
CA GLN A 469 -36.75 -13.41 8.13
C GLN A 469 -37.00 -14.90 7.85
N LYS A 470 -38.18 -15.27 7.31
CA LYS A 470 -38.44 -16.67 6.92
C LYS A 470 -37.58 -17.12 5.74
N TYR A 471 -37.36 -16.26 4.74
CA TYR A 471 -36.49 -16.57 3.60
C TYR A 471 -35.02 -16.63 4.01
N PHE A 472 -34.57 -15.74 4.91
CA PHE A 472 -33.19 -15.76 5.40
C PHE A 472 -32.87 -17.04 6.19
N LEU A 473 -33.79 -17.52 7.06
CA LEU A 473 -33.63 -18.82 7.73
C LEU A 473 -33.65 -20.00 6.74
N LEU A 474 -34.53 -19.98 5.73
CA LEU A 474 -34.59 -21.06 4.74
C LEU A 474 -33.30 -21.16 3.92
N MET A 475 -32.69 -20.02 3.60
CA MET A 475 -31.40 -19.93 2.91
C MET A 475 -30.24 -20.43 3.79
N LEU A 476 -30.21 -20.03 5.08
CA LEU A 476 -29.23 -20.55 6.04
C LEU A 476 -29.32 -22.08 6.18
N PHE A 477 -30.54 -22.62 6.23
CA PHE A 477 -30.77 -24.07 6.32
C PHE A 477 -30.20 -24.82 5.11
N HIS A 478 -30.41 -24.32 3.89
CA HIS A 478 -29.83 -24.93 2.68
C HIS A 478 -28.30 -24.82 2.64
N LEU A 479 -27.72 -23.69 3.07
CA LEU A 479 -26.26 -23.50 3.17
C LEU A 479 -25.62 -24.47 4.18
N LEU A 480 -26.27 -24.68 5.34
CA LEU A 480 -25.82 -25.63 6.35
C LEU A 480 -25.92 -27.08 5.86
N CYS A 481 -27.03 -27.47 5.20
CA CYS A 481 -27.16 -28.79 4.59
C CYS A 481 -26.09 -29.05 3.52
N ALA A 482 -25.81 -28.05 2.65
CA ALA A 482 -24.76 -28.15 1.64
C ALA A 482 -23.36 -28.34 2.28
N HIS A 483 -23.05 -27.59 3.35
CA HIS A 483 -21.80 -27.76 4.10
C HIS A 483 -21.66 -29.15 4.73
N PHE A 484 -22.73 -29.69 5.34
CA PHE A 484 -22.69 -31.04 5.92
C PHE A 484 -22.52 -32.14 4.86
N ILE A 485 -23.13 -32.00 3.68
CA ILE A 485 -22.94 -32.94 2.56
C ILE A 485 -21.49 -32.87 2.03
N GLY A 486 -20.92 -31.67 1.90
CA GLY A 486 -19.52 -31.48 1.54
C GLY A 486 -18.56 -32.11 2.55
N TYR A 487 -18.77 -31.88 3.85
CA TYR A 487 -17.98 -32.52 4.92
C TYR A 487 -18.10 -34.04 4.92
N ALA A 488 -19.28 -34.61 4.67
CA ALA A 488 -19.45 -36.06 4.56
C ALA A 488 -18.62 -36.64 3.40
N PHE A 489 -18.56 -35.95 2.25
CA PHE A 489 -17.70 -36.32 1.12
C PHE A 489 -16.21 -36.25 1.47
N VAL A 490 -15.74 -35.15 2.08
CA VAL A 490 -14.33 -34.96 2.46
C VAL A 490 -13.89 -36.00 3.49
N CYS A 491 -14.71 -36.29 4.50
CA CYS A 491 -14.42 -37.33 5.50
C CYS A 491 -14.35 -38.74 4.88
N ASN A 492 -15.21 -39.05 3.90
CA ASN A 492 -15.19 -40.33 3.20
C ASN A 492 -13.97 -40.45 2.25
N PHE A 493 -13.55 -39.34 1.63
CA PHE A 493 -12.32 -39.30 0.83
C PHE A 493 -11.08 -39.56 1.71
N LEU A 494 -10.93 -38.80 2.81
CA LEU A 494 -9.81 -38.93 3.73
C LEU A 494 -9.72 -40.31 4.43
N TRP A 495 -10.85 -41.00 4.62
CA TRP A 495 -10.87 -42.35 5.20
C TRP A 495 -10.26 -43.42 4.27
N ASN A 496 -10.41 -43.25 2.95
CA ASN A 496 -9.92 -44.22 1.97
C ASN A 496 -8.45 -43.99 1.61
N GLU A 497 -7.98 -42.73 1.64
CA GLU A 497 -6.58 -42.36 1.40
C GLU A 497 -5.67 -42.61 2.61
N MET A 498 -6.11 -42.27 3.83
CA MET A 498 -5.24 -42.30 5.02
C MET A 498 -5.53 -43.48 5.94
N GLY A 499 -4.72 -44.54 5.80
CA GLY A 499 -4.74 -45.74 6.65
C GLY A 499 -4.89 -45.39 8.15
N GLY A 500 -5.87 -46.04 8.80
CA GLY A 500 -6.67 -45.44 9.88
C GLY A 500 -5.98 -44.94 11.16
N TYR A 501 -4.66 -45.13 11.33
CA TYR A 501 -3.93 -44.64 12.50
C TYR A 501 -3.78 -43.10 12.51
N HIS A 502 -3.61 -42.47 11.35
CA HIS A 502 -3.56 -41.00 11.25
C HIS A 502 -4.96 -40.37 11.28
N PHE A 503 -5.96 -41.04 10.69
CA PHE A 503 -7.34 -40.55 10.64
C PHE A 503 -7.91 -40.30 12.04
N VAL A 504 -7.70 -41.21 13.01
CA VAL A 504 -8.23 -41.06 14.38
C VAL A 504 -7.73 -39.79 15.08
N THR A 505 -6.52 -39.33 14.79
CA THR A 505 -5.96 -38.08 15.37
C THR A 505 -6.59 -36.84 14.73
N ILE A 506 -6.68 -36.80 13.39
CA ILE A 506 -7.31 -35.69 12.66
C ILE A 506 -8.81 -35.61 12.97
N PHE A 507 -9.51 -36.75 13.02
CA PHE A 507 -10.94 -36.80 13.31
C PHE A 507 -11.26 -36.35 14.73
N LYS A 508 -10.40 -36.63 15.72
CA LYS A 508 -10.54 -36.04 17.08
C LYS A 508 -10.50 -34.51 17.06
N ILE A 509 -9.61 -33.91 16.26
CA ILE A 509 -9.47 -32.46 16.14
C ILE A 509 -10.70 -31.85 15.43
N LEU A 510 -11.20 -32.47 14.36
CA LEU A 510 -12.43 -32.02 13.68
C LEU A 510 -13.68 -32.17 14.57
N PHE A 511 -13.85 -33.31 15.24
CA PHE A 511 -15.07 -33.57 16.02
C PHE A 511 -15.17 -32.72 17.29
N PHE A 512 -14.04 -32.27 17.86
CA PHE A 512 -14.03 -31.33 18.98
C PHE A 512 -14.62 -29.97 18.56
N ASN A 513 -14.21 -29.46 17.38
CA ASN A 513 -14.74 -28.22 16.81
C ASN A 513 -16.22 -28.34 16.42
N ILE A 514 -16.62 -29.45 15.77
CA ILE A 514 -18.03 -29.68 15.40
C ILE A 514 -18.93 -29.85 16.64
N GLY A 515 -18.43 -30.49 17.71
CA GLY A 515 -19.13 -30.56 19.00
C GLY A 515 -19.36 -29.18 19.61
N TYR A 516 -18.38 -28.27 19.52
CA TYR A 516 -18.51 -26.89 19.96
C TYR A 516 -19.60 -26.12 19.19
N VAL A 517 -19.59 -26.22 17.85
CA VAL A 517 -20.61 -25.58 16.98
C VAL A 517 -22.01 -26.13 17.26
N LEU A 518 -22.16 -27.45 17.44
CA LEU A 518 -23.46 -28.05 17.73
C LEU A 518 -23.99 -27.66 19.12
N GLY A 519 -23.14 -27.62 20.16
CA GLY A 519 -23.54 -27.14 21.50
C GLY A 519 -23.94 -25.67 21.52
N PHE A 520 -23.31 -24.83 20.69
CA PHE A 520 -23.66 -23.41 20.53
C PHE A 520 -25.00 -23.22 19.80
N VAL A 521 -25.36 -24.12 18.88
CA VAL A 521 -26.69 -24.18 18.26
C VAL A 521 -27.74 -24.68 19.25
N GLU A 522 -27.46 -25.75 20.00
CA GLU A 522 -28.40 -26.37 20.95
C GLU A 522 -28.82 -25.41 22.07
N THR A 523 -27.86 -24.67 22.65
CA THR A 523 -28.12 -23.67 23.70
C THR A 523 -28.89 -22.45 23.19
N LYS A 524 -28.66 -21.98 21.96
CA LYS A 524 -29.43 -20.86 21.38
C LYS A 524 -30.81 -21.26 20.83
N TRP A 525 -31.01 -22.51 20.40
CA TRP A 525 -32.32 -22.97 19.90
C TRP A 525 -33.37 -23.15 21.01
N GLN A 526 -33.00 -23.66 22.19
CA GLN A 526 -33.96 -23.84 23.29
C GLN A 526 -34.55 -22.52 23.80
N ALA A 527 -33.91 -21.38 23.56
CA ALA A 527 -34.40 -20.07 23.94
C ALA A 527 -35.48 -19.48 23.00
N PHE A 528 -35.71 -20.06 21.82
CA PHE A 528 -36.41 -19.34 20.73
C PHE A 528 -37.73 -19.97 20.22
N ILE A 529 -38.04 -21.23 20.54
CA ILE A 529 -39.26 -21.90 20.04
C ILE A 529 -40.01 -22.65 21.15
N GLY A 530 -41.16 -22.11 21.54
CA GLY A 530 -42.17 -22.83 22.31
C GLY A 530 -42.95 -23.83 21.44
N VAL A 531 -42.61 -25.12 21.56
CA VAL A 531 -43.43 -26.32 21.31
C VAL A 531 -44.49 -26.26 20.18
N HIS A 532 -44.16 -26.77 18.98
CA HIS A 532 -44.86 -27.89 18.32
C HIS A 532 -44.50 -28.03 16.82
N HIS A 533 -43.66 -29.01 16.46
CA HIS A 533 -43.83 -29.83 15.25
C HIS A 533 -42.99 -31.11 15.37
N TYR A 534 -43.64 -32.27 15.48
CA TYR A 534 -43.02 -33.51 15.96
C TYR A 534 -42.38 -34.40 14.88
N LEU A 535 -42.48 -34.04 13.59
CA LEU A 535 -42.14 -34.94 12.48
C LEU A 535 -40.67 -34.92 12.05
N VAL A 536 -39.97 -33.78 12.13
CA VAL A 536 -38.58 -33.64 11.64
C VAL A 536 -37.55 -34.28 12.59
N TYR A 537 -37.90 -34.44 13.87
CA TYR A 537 -36.95 -34.90 14.89
C TYR A 537 -36.66 -36.41 14.83
N PHE A 538 -37.54 -37.20 14.22
CA PHE A 538 -37.42 -38.67 14.22
C PHE A 538 -36.33 -39.17 13.26
N ASP A 539 -36.26 -38.62 12.05
CA ASP A 539 -35.32 -39.06 11.02
C ASP A 539 -33.85 -38.79 11.39
N ILE A 540 -33.56 -37.60 11.93
CA ILE A 540 -32.20 -37.20 12.34
C ILE A 540 -31.67 -38.11 13.47
N VAL A 541 -32.53 -38.46 14.44
CA VAL A 541 -32.18 -39.37 15.54
C VAL A 541 -32.05 -40.84 15.06
N PHE A 542 -32.78 -41.23 14.00
CA PHE A 542 -32.67 -42.56 13.41
C PHE A 542 -31.38 -42.74 12.60
N ILE A 543 -31.05 -41.77 11.74
CA ILE A 543 -29.84 -41.76 10.90
C ILE A 543 -28.57 -41.73 11.76
N SER A 544 -28.54 -40.87 12.78
CA SER A 544 -27.38 -40.79 13.71
C SER A 544 -27.19 -42.08 14.53
N LYS A 545 -28.27 -42.77 14.92
CA LYS A 545 -28.18 -44.11 15.54
C LYS A 545 -27.63 -45.17 14.60
N LEU A 546 -28.01 -45.17 13.32
CA LEU A 546 -27.42 -46.08 12.32
C LEU A 546 -25.90 -45.85 12.19
N PHE A 547 -25.49 -44.60 12.02
CA PHE A 547 -24.07 -44.23 11.87
C PHE A 547 -23.24 -44.65 13.08
N TYR A 548 -23.74 -44.41 14.29
CA TYR A 548 -23.08 -44.82 15.53
C TYR A 548 -22.94 -46.36 15.66
N GLN A 549 -23.95 -47.13 15.23
CA GLN A 549 -23.85 -48.60 15.22
C GLN A 549 -22.86 -49.13 14.18
N MET A 550 -22.75 -48.49 13.00
CA MET A 550 -21.75 -48.84 11.99
C MET A 550 -20.32 -48.62 12.51
N ILE A 551 -20.04 -47.42 13.06
CA ILE A 551 -18.73 -47.07 13.62
C ILE A 551 -18.35 -48.04 14.76
N LYS A 552 -19.29 -48.36 15.65
CA LYS A 552 -19.05 -49.28 16.78
C LYS A 552 -18.79 -50.73 16.34
N ARG A 553 -19.30 -51.17 15.18
CA ARG A 553 -18.93 -52.47 14.59
C ARG A 553 -17.52 -52.47 14.00
N SER A 554 -17.09 -51.37 13.37
CA SER A 554 -15.75 -51.26 12.78
C SER A 554 -14.64 -51.24 13.83
N LEU A 555 -14.81 -50.45 14.91
CA LEU A 555 -13.79 -50.29 15.96
C LEU A 555 -13.50 -51.58 16.75
N ASN A 556 -14.50 -52.47 16.91
CA ASN A 556 -14.30 -53.75 17.57
C ASN A 556 -13.55 -54.78 16.71
N GLY A 557 -13.28 -54.49 15.43
CA GLY A 557 -12.62 -55.41 14.50
C GLY A 557 -11.09 -55.39 14.51
N GLN A 558 -10.44 -54.42 15.17
CA GLN A 558 -8.98 -54.23 15.09
C GLN A 558 -8.22 -54.53 16.40
N THR A 559 -8.91 -54.82 17.50
CA THR A 559 -8.32 -55.10 18.83
C THR A 559 -7.85 -56.55 19.03
N GLN A 560 -7.37 -57.22 17.98
CA GLN A 560 -6.91 -58.62 18.06
C GLN A 560 -5.57 -58.96 17.37
N MET A 561 -4.86 -58.01 16.75
CA MET A 561 -3.56 -58.27 16.09
C MET A 561 -2.52 -57.15 16.31
N ALA A 562 -2.10 -56.91 17.56
CA ALA A 562 -0.95 -56.05 17.87
C ALA A 562 -0.39 -56.25 19.30
N THR A 563 0.07 -57.46 19.65
CA THR A 563 0.88 -57.69 20.88
C THR A 563 2.05 -58.63 20.58
N ASN A 564 3.16 -58.43 21.31
CA ASN A 564 4.50 -59.04 21.11
C ASN A 564 5.25 -58.49 19.87
N GLY A 565 6.50 -58.02 19.97
CA GLY A 565 7.36 -57.83 21.14
C GLY A 565 8.68 -57.08 20.81
N HIS A 566 9.49 -56.77 21.83
CA HIS A 566 10.86 -56.24 21.68
C HIS A 566 11.83 -57.32 21.11
N THR A 567 13.09 -57.09 20.71
CA THR A 567 14.16 -56.15 21.15
C THR A 567 15.25 -56.04 20.05
N PRO A 568 16.21 -55.07 20.08
CA PRO A 568 17.21 -54.84 19.01
C PRO A 568 18.59 -55.50 19.26
N LEU A 569 19.47 -55.62 18.25
CA LEU A 569 20.93 -55.79 18.40
C LEU A 569 21.77 -55.58 17.09
N THR A 570 22.82 -54.75 17.19
CA THR A 570 24.18 -54.78 16.56
C THR A 570 24.52 -55.25 15.11
N LYS A 571 25.21 -54.34 14.39
CA LYS A 571 26.55 -54.46 13.70
C LYS A 571 26.84 -55.39 12.48
N GLN A 572 27.81 -54.87 11.69
CA GLN A 572 28.91 -55.49 10.90
C GLN A 572 28.78 -55.80 9.38
N ASP A 573 29.57 -55.01 8.62
CA ASP A 573 30.64 -55.39 7.68
C ASP A 573 30.42 -56.18 6.36
N SER A 574 31.29 -55.80 5.40
CA SER A 574 31.81 -56.53 4.22
C SER A 574 31.06 -56.30 2.88
N LYS A 575 31.70 -55.68 1.87
CA LYS A 575 32.59 -56.22 0.79
C LYS A 575 31.80 -57.04 -0.26
N SER A 576 32.04 -56.96 -1.58
CA SER A 576 32.90 -56.11 -2.43
C SER A 576 32.31 -56.16 -3.89
N THR A 577 32.90 -55.78 -5.03
CA THR A 577 34.30 -55.78 -5.54
C THR A 577 34.40 -55.06 -6.89
N ALA A 578 35.60 -54.54 -7.24
CA ALA A 578 36.13 -54.17 -8.57
C ALA A 578 35.29 -53.23 -9.49
N VAL A 579 35.72 -52.04 -9.92
CA VAL A 579 37.01 -51.57 -10.50
C VAL A 579 37.23 -51.99 -11.96
N VAL A 580 37.19 -51.00 -12.86
CA VAL A 580 38.19 -50.80 -13.93
C VAL A 580 38.47 -49.29 -14.03
N GLU A 581 39.65 -48.87 -13.60
CA GLU A 581 40.28 -47.63 -14.09
C GLU A 581 41.39 -48.02 -15.08
N VAL A 582 41.63 -47.17 -16.08
CA VAL A 582 42.91 -47.11 -16.79
C VAL A 582 43.34 -45.64 -16.80
N ASN A 583 44.59 -45.39 -16.42
CA ASN A 583 45.06 -44.10 -15.95
C ASN A 583 46.06 -43.45 -16.93
N THR A 584 46.56 -42.26 -16.56
CA THR A 584 47.72 -41.53 -17.14
C THR A 584 47.50 -40.69 -18.40
N LEU A 585 48.16 -39.52 -18.59
CA LEU A 585 48.86 -38.63 -17.63
C LEU A 585 49.07 -37.24 -18.28
N SER A 586 48.87 -36.17 -17.52
CA SER A 586 49.77 -34.99 -17.48
C SER A 586 49.28 -33.97 -16.45
N GLU A 587 50.07 -33.78 -15.40
CA GLU A 587 49.90 -32.67 -14.45
C GLU A 587 50.66 -31.46 -14.99
N ASP A 588 49.97 -30.32 -15.21
CA ASP A 588 50.53 -28.97 -15.03
C ASP A 588 49.47 -27.90 -15.39
N ASN A 589 48.70 -27.47 -14.39
CA ASN A 589 48.10 -26.13 -14.20
C ASN A 589 46.99 -26.18 -13.13
N GLN A 590 47.37 -26.14 -11.85
CA GLN A 590 46.39 -25.92 -10.76
C GLN A 590 46.02 -24.43 -10.67
N LEU A 591 45.10 -24.00 -11.54
CA LEU A 591 44.24 -22.84 -11.25
C LEU A 591 42.98 -23.36 -10.56
N ASN A 592 42.79 -23.01 -9.29
CA ASN A 592 41.56 -23.34 -8.56
C ASN A 592 40.35 -22.68 -9.24
N PRO A 593 39.31 -23.43 -9.65
CA PRO A 593 38.00 -22.85 -9.88
C PRO A 593 37.41 -22.48 -8.52
N ALA A 594 37.44 -21.20 -8.18
CA ALA A 594 36.63 -20.66 -7.10
C ALA A 594 35.16 -20.57 -7.58
N ASP A 595 34.21 -20.80 -6.68
CA ASP A 595 32.81 -21.06 -7.04
C ASP A 595 32.18 -19.94 -7.88
N HIS A 596 31.74 -20.30 -9.09
CA HIS A 596 31.13 -19.40 -10.07
C HIS A 596 29.59 -19.38 -9.93
N ASP A 597 29.06 -18.64 -8.96
CA ASP A 597 27.62 -18.36 -8.83
C ASP A 597 27.08 -17.34 -9.89
N GLY A 598 27.61 -17.42 -11.11
CA GLY A 598 27.06 -16.81 -12.32
C GLY A 598 26.71 -17.92 -13.29
N VAL A 599 25.43 -18.34 -13.30
CA VAL A 599 24.99 -19.62 -13.90
C VAL A 599 25.12 -19.65 -15.42
N THR A 600 26.31 -20.02 -15.91
CA THR A 600 26.42 -20.83 -17.13
C THR A 600 25.81 -22.19 -16.82
N SER A 601 24.65 -22.48 -17.39
CA SER A 601 23.91 -23.70 -17.06
C SER A 601 24.61 -24.96 -17.60
N ASP A 602 25.01 -25.87 -16.70
CA ASP A 602 25.47 -27.23 -17.07
C ASP A 602 24.41 -28.06 -17.81
N TYR A 603 23.17 -27.57 -17.82
CA TYR A 603 22.05 -28.12 -18.59
C TYR A 603 22.27 -27.95 -20.10
N SER A 604 22.57 -29.06 -20.78
CA SER A 604 22.41 -29.19 -22.23
C SER A 604 21.17 -30.05 -22.53
N ILE A 605 20.36 -29.62 -23.51
CA ILE A 605 19.18 -30.37 -23.96
C ILE A 605 19.47 -31.16 -25.22
N HIS A 606 18.96 -32.39 -25.27
CA HIS A 606 18.90 -33.21 -26.47
C HIS A 606 17.54 -33.90 -26.56
N VAL A 607 16.82 -33.70 -27.67
CA VAL A 607 15.52 -34.31 -27.93
C VAL A 607 15.71 -35.53 -28.85
N ASP A 608 15.68 -36.72 -28.27
CA ASP A 608 15.62 -37.98 -29.03
C ASP A 608 14.22 -38.13 -29.66
N SER A 609 14.12 -37.81 -30.95
CA SER A 609 12.86 -37.82 -31.69
C SER A 609 13.11 -37.92 -33.18
N LYS A 610 12.40 -38.83 -33.87
CA LYS A 610 12.40 -38.93 -35.35
C LYS A 610 12.02 -37.65 -36.08
N ASN A 611 11.34 -36.74 -35.39
CA ASN A 611 10.91 -35.45 -35.93
C ASN A 611 11.95 -34.35 -35.74
N THR A 612 12.99 -34.58 -34.95
CA THR A 612 14.06 -33.61 -34.67
C THR A 612 15.36 -34.07 -35.33
N THR A 613 16.17 -33.15 -35.84
CA THR A 613 17.48 -33.48 -36.42
C THR A 613 18.48 -32.40 -36.06
N TYR A 614 19.52 -32.80 -35.32
CA TYR A 614 20.63 -31.94 -34.92
C TYR A 614 21.77 -32.11 -35.93
N THR A 615 22.07 -31.05 -36.69
CA THR A 615 23.30 -30.93 -37.48
C THR A 615 24.26 -29.98 -36.78
N ASN A 616 25.48 -29.79 -37.31
CA ASN A 616 26.42 -28.80 -36.77
C ASN A 616 25.90 -27.36 -36.91
N GLU A 617 25.15 -27.08 -37.99
CA GLU A 617 24.68 -25.74 -38.33
C GLU A 617 23.26 -25.45 -37.84
N PHE A 618 22.38 -26.45 -37.83
CA PHE A 618 20.94 -26.29 -37.61
C PHE A 618 20.35 -27.32 -36.64
N ILE A 619 19.30 -26.91 -35.92
CA ILE A 619 18.28 -27.79 -35.36
C ILE A 619 17.09 -27.74 -36.33
N GLU A 620 16.73 -28.88 -36.92
CA GLU A 620 15.48 -29.01 -37.68
C GLU A 620 14.43 -29.75 -36.85
N SER A 621 13.18 -29.29 -36.90
CA SER A 621 12.05 -29.87 -36.18
C SER A 621 10.80 -29.93 -37.05
N LYS A 622 10.22 -31.13 -37.19
CA LYS A 622 8.92 -31.37 -37.85
C LYS A 622 7.82 -31.29 -36.80
N TYR A 623 6.98 -30.27 -36.92
CA TYR A 623 5.92 -29.96 -35.98
C TYR A 623 4.55 -30.02 -36.66
N ILE A 624 3.54 -30.49 -35.93
CA ILE A 624 2.14 -30.52 -36.41
C ILE A 624 1.35 -29.54 -35.54
N TYR A 625 0.95 -28.44 -36.17
CA TYR A 625 0.10 -27.43 -35.56
C TYR A 625 -1.38 -27.84 -35.69
N ASP A 626 -1.97 -28.28 -34.58
CA ASP A 626 -3.38 -28.58 -34.47
C ASP A 626 -4.17 -27.29 -34.20
N MET A 627 -5.13 -26.97 -35.07
CA MET A 627 -5.93 -25.75 -34.97
C MET A 627 -7.39 -26.03 -35.33
N ASN A 628 -8.32 -25.59 -34.49
CA ASN A 628 -9.74 -25.64 -34.81
C ASN A 628 -10.12 -24.48 -35.75
N HIS A 629 -10.79 -24.79 -36.86
CA HIS A 629 -11.56 -23.82 -37.62
C HIS A 629 -12.99 -23.82 -37.08
N CYS A 630 -13.55 -22.64 -36.79
CA CYS A 630 -14.85 -22.53 -36.14
C CYS A 630 -15.79 -21.62 -36.94
N GLU A 631 -16.98 -22.11 -37.25
CA GLU A 631 -18.05 -21.35 -37.89
C GLU A 631 -19.22 -21.17 -36.90
N VAL A 632 -19.88 -20.01 -36.92
CA VAL A 632 -20.96 -19.66 -35.97
C VAL A 632 -22.20 -19.21 -36.73
N ASP A 633 -23.22 -20.06 -36.74
CA ASP A 633 -24.54 -19.68 -37.23
C ASP A 633 -25.22 -18.77 -36.19
N GLN A 634 -25.31 -17.48 -36.50
CA GLN A 634 -25.93 -16.48 -35.62
C GLN A 634 -27.44 -16.68 -35.44
N SER A 635 -28.11 -17.42 -36.33
CA SER A 635 -29.56 -17.67 -36.27
C SER A 635 -29.92 -18.79 -35.30
N THR A 636 -29.22 -19.93 -35.35
CA THR A 636 -29.42 -21.06 -34.42
C THR A 636 -28.53 -20.98 -33.17
N LYS A 637 -27.51 -20.12 -33.17
CA LYS A 637 -26.40 -20.06 -32.20
C LYS A 637 -25.54 -21.34 -32.16
N ARG A 638 -25.63 -22.20 -33.18
CA ARG A 638 -24.75 -23.37 -33.32
C ARG A 638 -23.34 -22.91 -33.67
N VAL A 639 -22.36 -23.49 -32.98
CA VAL A 639 -20.95 -23.43 -33.37
C VAL A 639 -20.59 -24.76 -34.02
N GLU A 640 -20.06 -24.71 -35.23
CA GLU A 640 -19.42 -25.85 -35.89
C GLU A 640 -17.91 -25.76 -35.69
N ILE A 641 -17.28 -26.87 -35.30
CA ILE A 641 -15.85 -26.93 -34.97
C ILE A 641 -15.22 -28.01 -35.85
N ILE A 642 -14.27 -27.61 -36.70
CA ILE A 642 -13.58 -28.46 -37.66
C ILE A 642 -12.09 -28.46 -37.29
N PRO A 643 -11.59 -29.50 -36.58
CA PRO A 643 -10.17 -29.65 -36.29
C PRO A 643 -9.36 -29.81 -37.58
N ARG A 644 -8.31 -29.01 -37.74
CA ARG A 644 -7.36 -29.07 -38.87
C ARG A 644 -5.94 -29.25 -38.34
N LYS A 645 -5.07 -29.83 -39.17
CA LYS A 645 -3.66 -30.08 -38.87
C LYS A 645 -2.80 -29.43 -39.95
N TYR A 646 -1.80 -28.64 -39.53
CA TYR A 646 -0.87 -27.95 -40.43
C TYR A 646 0.55 -28.39 -40.10
N GLN A 647 1.26 -28.96 -41.07
CA GLN A 647 2.64 -29.42 -40.86
C GLN A 647 3.63 -28.29 -41.15
N TYR A 648 4.52 -28.05 -40.18
CA TYR A 648 5.63 -27.11 -40.25
C TYR A 648 6.95 -27.87 -40.14
N ILE A 649 7.97 -27.39 -40.84
CA ILE A 649 9.37 -27.80 -40.63
C ILE A 649 10.13 -26.54 -40.22
N PHE A 650 10.42 -26.41 -38.93
CA PHE A 650 11.25 -25.34 -38.39
C PHE A 650 12.74 -25.68 -38.58
N ARG A 651 13.55 -24.65 -38.81
CA ARG A 651 15.01 -24.73 -38.91
C ARG A 651 15.63 -23.55 -38.15
N THR A 652 16.31 -23.87 -37.06
CA THR A 652 16.99 -22.90 -36.18
C THR A 652 18.50 -22.98 -36.38
N LYS A 653 19.16 -21.88 -36.78
CA LYS A 653 20.64 -21.82 -36.85
C LYS A 653 21.23 -21.90 -35.43
N ARG A 654 22.13 -22.86 -35.20
CA ARG A 654 22.75 -23.14 -33.89
C ARG A 654 23.79 -22.10 -33.48
N GLN A 655 24.54 -21.57 -34.45
CA GLN A 655 25.52 -20.51 -34.21
C GLN A 655 24.79 -19.20 -33.92
N VAL A 656 24.83 -18.78 -32.65
CA VAL A 656 24.45 -17.44 -32.18
C VAL A 656 25.28 -16.39 -32.93
N GLN A 657 24.64 -15.31 -33.39
CA GLN A 657 25.32 -14.27 -34.17
C GLN A 657 26.03 -13.28 -33.24
N ARG A 658 27.23 -12.82 -33.62
CA ARG A 658 27.89 -11.73 -32.89
C ARG A 658 27.10 -10.43 -33.08
N THR A 659 26.44 -10.01 -32.00
CA THR A 659 25.34 -9.04 -32.04
C THR A 659 25.67 -7.78 -31.24
N GLY A 660 25.43 -6.63 -31.84
CA GLY A 660 25.41 -5.35 -31.14
C GLY A 660 24.00 -4.78 -31.00
N VAL A 661 23.83 -3.90 -30.01
CA VAL A 661 22.60 -3.16 -29.76
C VAL A 661 22.90 -1.67 -29.77
N MET A 662 22.18 -0.90 -30.56
CA MET A 662 22.26 0.56 -30.56
C MET A 662 21.00 1.15 -29.91
N LEU A 663 21.18 1.76 -28.75
CA LEU A 663 20.09 2.36 -27.98
C LEU A 663 19.87 3.82 -28.37
N VAL A 664 18.65 4.18 -28.76
CA VAL A 664 18.25 5.60 -28.81
C VAL A 664 17.83 5.99 -27.39
N GLY A 665 18.47 7.02 -26.81
CA GLY A 665 18.32 7.38 -25.40
C GLY A 665 19.30 6.65 -24.46
N TRP A 666 20.51 6.36 -24.93
CA TRP A 666 21.50 5.54 -24.22
C TRP A 666 21.96 6.16 -22.87
N GLY A 667 22.04 7.49 -22.80
CA GLY A 667 22.28 8.26 -21.57
C GLY A 667 21.03 8.49 -20.71
N GLY A 668 19.91 7.83 -21.02
CA GLY A 668 18.72 7.72 -20.18
C GLY A 668 18.92 6.76 -19.00
N ASN A 669 17.91 6.69 -18.13
CA ASN A 669 17.94 5.81 -16.96
C ASN A 669 18.06 4.34 -17.38
N ASN A 670 17.21 3.89 -18.30
CA ASN A 670 17.23 2.53 -18.85
C ASN A 670 18.57 2.20 -19.53
N GLY A 671 19.07 3.05 -20.44
CA GLY A 671 20.28 2.77 -21.21
C GLY A 671 21.55 2.69 -20.35
N SER A 672 21.69 3.57 -19.38
CA SER A 672 22.80 3.53 -18.41
C SER A 672 22.66 2.38 -17.41
N THR A 673 21.43 2.01 -17.01
CA THR A 673 21.17 0.84 -16.14
C THR A 673 21.47 -0.47 -16.86
N PHE A 674 20.95 -0.67 -18.07
CA PHE A 674 21.23 -1.82 -18.93
C PHE A 674 22.74 -2.01 -19.13
N THR A 675 23.45 -0.96 -19.55
CA THR A 675 24.90 -1.03 -19.81
C THR A 675 25.70 -1.32 -18.53
N GLY A 676 25.37 -0.66 -17.42
CA GLY A 676 26.01 -0.91 -16.13
C GLY A 676 25.75 -2.32 -15.58
N ALA A 677 24.53 -2.85 -15.76
CA ALA A 677 24.17 -4.21 -15.36
C ALA A 677 24.91 -5.27 -16.18
N THR A 678 25.01 -5.10 -17.50
CA THR A 678 25.76 -6.02 -18.38
C THR A 678 27.25 -6.03 -18.04
N ILE A 679 27.85 -4.86 -17.79
CA ILE A 679 29.26 -4.76 -17.36
C ILE A 679 29.44 -5.40 -15.98
N ALA A 680 28.54 -5.16 -15.03
CA ALA A 680 28.63 -5.74 -13.69
C ALA A 680 28.54 -7.27 -13.72
N ASN A 681 27.62 -7.85 -14.49
CA ASN A 681 27.46 -9.30 -14.66
C ASN A 681 28.65 -9.94 -15.38
N ARG A 682 29.06 -9.40 -16.54
CA ARG A 682 30.19 -9.95 -17.31
C ARG A 682 31.49 -9.93 -16.52
N ASP A 683 31.72 -8.86 -15.76
CA ASP A 683 32.98 -8.61 -15.07
C ASP A 683 32.89 -8.99 -13.57
N ASN A 684 31.84 -9.72 -13.15
CA ASN A 684 31.55 -10.22 -11.79
C ASN A 684 31.72 -9.17 -10.66
N ILE A 685 31.22 -7.95 -10.90
CA ILE A 685 31.40 -6.81 -10.00
C ILE A 685 30.38 -6.88 -8.85
N THR A 686 30.80 -7.44 -7.71
CA THR A 686 30.07 -7.37 -6.43
C THR A 686 29.98 -5.93 -5.91
N TRP A 687 29.10 -5.63 -4.95
CA TRP A 687 29.10 -4.35 -4.22
C TRP A 687 28.54 -4.48 -2.81
N MET A 688 28.84 -3.50 -1.95
CA MET A 688 28.33 -3.49 -0.57
C MET A 688 27.00 -2.74 -0.46
N ARG A 689 26.04 -3.36 0.24
CA ARG A 689 24.89 -2.71 0.87
C ARG A 689 25.01 -2.75 2.39
N LYS A 690 24.01 -2.24 3.12
CA LYS A 690 23.98 -2.28 4.60
C LYS A 690 23.77 -3.71 5.11
N GLU A 691 23.12 -4.54 4.29
CA GLU A 691 22.70 -5.91 4.55
C GLU A 691 23.84 -6.92 4.28
N GLY A 692 24.88 -6.53 3.54
CA GLY A 692 26.02 -7.38 3.19
C GLY A 692 26.59 -7.08 1.80
N GLU A 693 27.47 -7.96 1.32
CA GLU A 693 27.90 -7.97 -0.08
C GLU A 693 26.75 -8.46 -0.99
N GLN A 694 26.69 -7.93 -2.20
CA GLN A 694 25.69 -8.23 -3.23
C GLN A 694 26.38 -8.65 -4.52
N PHE A 695 25.77 -9.59 -5.24
CA PHE A 695 26.30 -10.16 -6.47
C PHE A 695 25.48 -9.69 -7.68
N PRO A 696 26.13 -9.42 -8.82
CA PRO A 696 25.43 -9.06 -10.06
C PRO A 696 24.61 -10.25 -10.55
N ASN A 697 23.45 -9.96 -11.15
CA ASN A 697 22.53 -10.96 -11.68
C ASN A 697 21.65 -10.33 -12.77
N TYR A 698 20.81 -11.17 -13.40
CA TYR A 698 19.82 -10.76 -14.41
C TYR A 698 18.37 -11.06 -13.96
N TYR A 699 18.07 -10.92 -12.66
CA TYR A 699 16.71 -11.14 -12.15
C TYR A 699 15.67 -10.23 -12.84
N GLY A 700 14.52 -10.80 -13.17
CA GLY A 700 13.43 -10.12 -13.89
C GLY A 700 13.46 -10.33 -15.40
N SER A 701 14.56 -10.85 -15.96
CA SER A 701 14.63 -11.30 -17.35
C SER A 701 13.92 -12.65 -17.51
N LEU A 702 13.02 -12.73 -18.49
CA LEU A 702 12.41 -13.98 -18.94
C LEU A 702 13.49 -14.97 -19.40
N THR A 703 14.42 -14.52 -20.25
CA THR A 703 15.39 -15.40 -20.89
C THR A 703 16.46 -15.93 -19.94
N GLN A 704 16.87 -15.16 -18.92
CA GLN A 704 17.97 -15.52 -18.02
C GLN A 704 17.55 -15.95 -16.61
N SER A 705 16.33 -15.62 -16.15
CA SER A 705 15.91 -15.84 -14.75
C SER A 705 14.61 -16.62 -14.57
N THR A 706 14.12 -17.30 -15.62
CA THR A 706 12.99 -18.24 -15.50
C THR A 706 13.33 -19.63 -16.02
N THR A 707 12.47 -20.58 -15.68
CA THR A 707 12.51 -21.96 -16.18
C THR A 707 11.23 -22.29 -16.95
N ILE A 708 11.31 -23.31 -17.81
CA ILE A 708 10.13 -23.96 -18.40
C ILE A 708 10.02 -25.41 -17.92
N ARG A 709 8.79 -25.92 -17.83
CA ARG A 709 8.53 -27.36 -17.67
C ARG A 709 8.69 -28.05 -19.02
N ILE A 710 9.37 -29.20 -19.05
CA ILE A 710 9.54 -30.04 -20.26
C ILE A 710 8.93 -31.43 -20.15
N GLY A 711 8.40 -31.80 -18.98
CA GLY A 711 7.74 -33.08 -18.75
C GLY A 711 7.92 -33.58 -17.32
N SER A 712 7.94 -34.90 -17.17
CA SER A 712 8.04 -35.61 -15.89
C SER A 712 9.12 -36.70 -15.98
N ASN A 713 9.88 -36.95 -14.91
CA ASN A 713 10.90 -38.00 -14.85
C ASN A 713 10.30 -39.40 -14.58
N ASN A 714 11.14 -40.43 -14.51
CA ASN A 714 10.73 -41.81 -14.21
C ASN A 714 10.05 -42.02 -12.84
N GLU A 715 10.14 -41.04 -11.93
CA GLU A 715 9.47 -41.04 -10.63
C GLU A 715 8.14 -40.25 -10.65
N GLY A 716 7.75 -39.69 -11.81
CA GLY A 716 6.60 -38.80 -11.94
C GLY A 716 6.82 -37.39 -11.37
N LYS A 717 8.06 -36.97 -11.14
CA LYS A 717 8.38 -35.59 -10.72
C LYS A 717 8.60 -34.70 -11.93
N GLU A 718 8.07 -33.48 -11.89
CA GLU A 718 8.20 -32.52 -12.98
C GLU A 718 9.67 -32.12 -13.21
N VAL A 719 10.08 -32.04 -14.48
CA VAL A 719 11.40 -31.58 -14.90
C VAL A 719 11.29 -30.19 -15.49
N HIS A 720 12.05 -29.27 -14.90
CA HIS A 720 12.17 -27.88 -15.34
C HIS A 720 13.62 -27.59 -15.79
N ILE A 721 13.78 -26.75 -16.82
CA ILE A 721 15.09 -26.30 -17.35
C ILE A 721 15.12 -24.77 -17.49
N PRO A 722 16.29 -24.11 -17.43
CA PRO A 722 16.40 -22.66 -17.66
C PRO A 722 15.94 -22.26 -19.07
N PHE A 723 15.24 -21.12 -19.20
CA PHE A 723 14.62 -20.71 -20.45
C PHE A 723 15.61 -20.58 -21.62
N ASN A 724 16.81 -20.05 -21.37
CA ASN A 724 17.89 -19.92 -22.36
C ASN A 724 18.47 -21.27 -22.86
N THR A 725 18.07 -22.43 -22.31
CA THR A 725 18.54 -23.75 -22.76
C THR A 725 17.66 -24.40 -23.84
N ILE A 726 16.46 -23.90 -24.10
CA ILE A 726 15.50 -24.48 -25.06
C ILE A 726 16.10 -24.55 -26.49
N LEU A 727 16.80 -23.49 -26.87
CA LEU A 727 17.54 -23.31 -28.12
C LEU A 727 18.80 -22.50 -27.80
N PRO A 728 19.88 -22.55 -28.61
CA PRO A 728 21.01 -21.66 -28.43
C PRO A 728 20.57 -20.19 -28.53
N MET A 729 20.79 -19.40 -27.48
CA MET A 729 20.45 -17.97 -27.40
C MET A 729 21.69 -17.11 -27.17
N LEU A 730 21.62 -15.84 -27.56
CA LEU A 730 22.61 -14.83 -27.18
C LEU A 730 22.62 -14.65 -25.65
N HIS A 731 23.79 -14.69 -25.03
CA HIS A 731 23.94 -14.40 -23.60
C HIS A 731 24.16 -12.88 -23.40
N PRO A 732 23.60 -12.22 -22.37
CA PRO A 732 23.61 -10.76 -22.32
C PRO A 732 25.00 -10.15 -22.13
N ASN A 733 25.95 -10.92 -21.58
CA ASN A 733 27.35 -10.51 -21.42
C ASN A 733 28.08 -10.26 -22.77
N ASP A 734 27.62 -10.90 -23.84
CA ASP A 734 28.24 -10.87 -25.17
C ASP A 734 27.70 -9.74 -26.06
N ILE A 735 26.67 -9.02 -25.59
CA ILE A 735 26.07 -7.89 -26.30
C ILE A 735 27.07 -6.74 -26.36
N ILE A 736 27.40 -6.28 -27.57
CA ILE A 736 28.16 -5.05 -27.78
C ILE A 736 27.18 -3.87 -27.76
N ILE A 737 27.30 -2.97 -26.79
CA ILE A 737 26.33 -1.89 -26.57
C ILE A 737 26.88 -0.57 -27.11
N GLY A 738 26.07 0.11 -27.93
CA GLY A 738 26.27 1.45 -28.46
C GLY A 738 24.97 2.26 -28.41
N GLY A 739 24.97 3.45 -29.01
CA GLY A 739 23.75 4.24 -29.14
C GLY A 739 23.93 5.75 -29.17
N TRP A 740 22.80 6.45 -29.15
CA TRP A 740 22.68 7.91 -29.25
C TRP A 740 21.94 8.46 -28.03
N ASP A 741 22.20 9.72 -27.68
CA ASP A 741 21.38 10.49 -26.73
C ASP A 741 21.48 11.97 -27.08
N ILE A 742 20.40 12.73 -26.88
CA ILE A 742 20.40 14.19 -27.05
C ILE A 742 21.30 14.90 -26.01
N ASN A 743 21.78 14.18 -24.99
CA ASN A 743 22.70 14.67 -23.99
C ASN A 743 24.08 14.00 -24.06
N ASP A 744 25.16 14.78 -23.91
CA ASP A 744 26.53 14.31 -24.15
C ASP A 744 27.21 13.65 -22.94
N ALA A 745 26.55 13.62 -21.78
CA ALA A 745 27.10 13.01 -20.57
C ALA A 745 27.49 11.54 -20.80
N ASN A 746 28.68 11.14 -20.32
CA ASN A 746 29.12 9.74 -20.37
C ASN A 746 28.20 8.83 -19.53
N LEU A 747 28.33 7.51 -19.65
CA LEU A 747 27.43 6.61 -18.94
C LEU A 747 27.63 6.59 -17.42
N TYR A 748 28.80 6.98 -16.88
CA TYR A 748 28.99 7.15 -15.43
C TYR A 748 28.21 8.37 -14.90
N GLU A 749 28.26 9.49 -15.61
CA GLU A 749 27.44 10.67 -15.32
C GLU A 749 25.95 10.39 -15.50
N SER A 750 25.58 9.67 -16.55
CA SER A 750 24.19 9.25 -16.82
C SER A 750 23.66 8.31 -15.73
N MET A 751 24.48 7.36 -15.28
CA MET A 751 24.17 6.45 -14.16
C MET A 751 23.96 7.22 -12.85
N LYS A 752 24.82 8.20 -12.56
CA LYS A 752 24.66 9.10 -11.39
C LYS A 752 23.39 9.94 -11.47
N ARG A 753 23.11 10.51 -12.64
CA ARG A 753 21.87 11.25 -12.93
C ARG A 753 20.62 10.38 -12.78
N ALA A 754 20.68 9.12 -13.20
CA ALA A 754 19.58 8.18 -13.09
C ALA A 754 19.24 7.81 -11.64
N CYS A 755 20.24 7.80 -10.74
CA CYS A 755 20.09 7.45 -9.32
C CYS A 755 19.54 6.02 -9.06
N VAL A 756 19.80 5.07 -9.97
CA VAL A 756 19.24 3.71 -9.93
C VAL A 756 20.10 2.73 -9.10
N PHE A 757 21.40 2.61 -9.40
CA PHE A 757 22.30 1.69 -8.70
C PHE A 757 22.77 2.22 -7.35
N ASP A 758 23.12 1.32 -6.43
CA ASP A 758 23.81 1.66 -5.19
C ASP A 758 25.12 2.40 -5.44
N TYR A 759 25.45 3.38 -4.58
CA TYR A 759 26.68 4.16 -4.70
C TYR A 759 27.96 3.30 -4.74
N SER A 760 28.00 2.18 -4.00
CA SER A 760 29.12 1.23 -4.03
C SER A 760 29.30 0.54 -5.38
N LEU A 761 28.22 0.34 -6.14
CA LEU A 761 28.29 -0.22 -7.49
C LEU A 761 28.67 0.87 -8.51
N GLN A 762 28.11 2.08 -8.37
CA GLN A 762 28.44 3.22 -9.23
C GLN A 762 29.94 3.53 -9.23
N GLU A 763 30.59 3.56 -8.07
CA GLU A 763 32.03 3.83 -7.97
C GLU A 763 32.89 2.64 -8.47
N LYS A 764 32.45 1.39 -8.34
CA LYS A 764 33.14 0.23 -8.93
C LYS A 764 33.02 0.19 -10.47
N LEU A 765 31.87 0.60 -11.01
CA LEU A 765 31.63 0.69 -12.47
C LEU A 765 32.29 1.92 -13.14
N LYS A 766 32.65 2.93 -12.35
CA LYS A 766 33.10 4.27 -12.76
C LYS A 766 34.05 4.30 -13.95
N THR A 767 35.19 3.61 -13.86
CA THR A 767 36.23 3.64 -14.92
C THR A 767 35.65 3.21 -16.26
N LYS A 768 35.03 2.02 -16.30
CA LYS A 768 34.43 1.44 -17.51
C LYS A 768 33.27 2.29 -18.02
N MET A 769 32.37 2.73 -17.14
CA MET A 769 31.21 3.55 -17.53
C MET A 769 31.57 4.97 -18.00
N THR A 770 32.79 5.45 -17.73
CA THR A 770 33.27 6.75 -18.25
C THR A 770 33.75 6.64 -19.71
N GLU A 771 34.16 5.45 -20.16
CA GLU A 771 34.66 5.21 -21.53
C GLU A 771 33.53 5.24 -22.58
N PHE A 772 32.28 4.99 -22.18
CA PHE A 772 31.10 5.02 -23.05
C PHE A 772 30.48 6.43 -23.09
N LYS A 773 30.52 7.06 -24.28
CA LYS A 773 29.83 8.34 -24.57
C LYS A 773 28.76 8.11 -25.66
N PRO A 774 27.52 8.63 -25.50
CA PRO A 774 26.51 8.54 -26.56
C PRO A 774 26.87 9.35 -27.82
N LEU A 775 26.52 8.80 -28.99
CA LEU A 775 26.58 9.52 -30.26
C LEU A 775 25.54 10.68 -30.28
N PRO A 776 25.78 11.76 -31.06
CA PRO A 776 24.82 12.84 -31.19
C PRO A 776 23.49 12.36 -31.79
N SER A 777 22.37 12.83 -31.24
CA SER A 777 21.03 12.38 -31.63
C SER A 777 20.30 13.42 -32.49
N ILE A 778 19.29 12.95 -33.24
CA ILE A 778 18.21 13.80 -33.76
C ILE A 778 17.45 14.41 -32.56
N TYR A 779 17.04 15.68 -32.67
CA TYR A 779 16.13 16.33 -31.72
C TYR A 779 15.22 17.32 -32.46
N TYR A 780 13.92 17.01 -32.49
CA TYR A 780 12.87 17.91 -32.96
C TYR A 780 12.01 18.31 -31.76
N LEU A 781 11.94 19.62 -31.47
CA LEU A 781 11.37 20.17 -30.24
C LEU A 781 9.91 19.74 -30.03
N ASP A 782 9.11 19.74 -31.09
CA ASP A 782 7.65 19.53 -31.06
C ASP A 782 7.22 18.07 -30.83
N PHE A 783 8.16 17.13 -30.66
CA PHE A 783 7.86 15.72 -30.45
C PHE A 783 7.94 15.28 -28.97
N ILE A 784 8.82 15.87 -28.17
CA ILE A 784 8.96 15.57 -26.74
C ILE A 784 8.59 16.78 -25.87
N ALA A 785 8.59 16.64 -24.55
CA ALA A 785 8.25 17.76 -23.69
C ALA A 785 9.28 18.90 -23.81
N ALA A 786 8.82 20.15 -23.95
CA ALA A 786 9.70 21.33 -24.02
C ALA A 786 10.65 21.45 -22.80
N ASN A 787 10.29 20.87 -21.66
CA ASN A 787 11.15 20.76 -20.48
C ASN A 787 12.41 19.88 -20.66
N GLN A 788 12.68 19.40 -21.87
CA GLN A 788 13.88 18.67 -22.26
C GLN A 788 14.89 19.55 -23.02
N GLU A 789 14.57 20.80 -23.33
CA GLU A 789 15.47 21.73 -24.04
C GLU A 789 16.83 21.89 -23.32
N ASP A 790 16.81 22.09 -21.99
CA ASP A 790 18.03 22.16 -21.15
C ASP A 790 18.93 20.91 -21.21
N ARG A 791 18.40 19.76 -21.66
CA ARG A 791 19.13 18.48 -21.78
C ARG A 791 19.83 18.35 -23.15
N ALA A 792 19.34 19.05 -24.18
CA ALA A 792 19.67 18.82 -25.58
C ALA A 792 20.98 19.51 -26.02
N ASN A 793 22.13 18.92 -25.67
CA ASN A 793 23.46 19.46 -26.01
C ASN A 793 24.31 18.55 -26.94
N ASN A 794 23.81 17.37 -27.32
CA ASN A 794 24.51 16.37 -28.14
C ASN A 794 23.70 16.08 -29.41
N LEU A 795 23.68 17.06 -30.32
CA LEU A 795 22.77 17.06 -31.47
C LEU A 795 23.52 16.87 -32.78
N ILE A 796 22.90 16.16 -33.71
CA ILE A 796 23.36 16.09 -35.11
C ILE A 796 23.33 17.52 -35.70
N PRO A 797 24.35 17.94 -36.48
CA PRO A 797 24.37 19.27 -37.09
C PRO A 797 23.12 19.53 -37.93
N LYS A 798 22.39 20.62 -37.62
CA LYS A 798 21.08 20.93 -38.18
C LYS A 798 21.05 20.88 -39.71
N GLY A 799 20.39 19.86 -40.26
CA GLY A 799 20.17 19.65 -41.69
C GLY A 799 18.69 19.44 -42.03
N THR A 800 18.42 18.66 -43.08
CA THR A 800 17.09 18.14 -43.41
C THR A 800 16.86 16.75 -42.81
N LYS A 801 15.59 16.33 -42.66
CA LYS A 801 15.23 14.98 -42.19
C LYS A 801 15.86 13.85 -43.02
N GLN A 802 16.13 14.11 -44.30
CA GLN A 802 16.85 13.19 -45.21
C GLN A 802 18.37 13.12 -44.92
N GLN A 803 18.99 14.19 -44.45
CA GLN A 803 20.38 14.18 -43.99
C GLN A 803 20.50 13.50 -42.64
N ASP A 804 19.54 13.72 -41.74
CA ASP A 804 19.45 13.04 -40.44
C ASP A 804 19.28 11.51 -40.63
N LEU A 805 18.41 11.08 -41.56
CA LEU A 805 18.25 9.67 -41.95
C LEU A 805 19.59 9.05 -42.38
N GLU A 806 20.31 9.68 -43.30
CA GLU A 806 21.57 9.13 -43.79
C GLU A 806 22.71 9.23 -42.75
N HIS A 807 22.63 10.15 -41.78
CA HIS A 807 23.54 10.17 -40.63
C HIS A 807 23.38 8.91 -39.77
N ILE A 808 22.14 8.61 -39.32
CA ILE A 808 21.85 7.42 -38.50
C ILE A 808 22.20 6.12 -39.23
N ARG A 809 21.93 6.05 -40.55
CA ARG A 809 22.35 4.89 -41.37
C ARG A 809 23.86 4.71 -41.37
N ASN A 810 24.63 5.79 -41.52
CA ASN A 810 26.09 5.72 -41.46
C ASN A 810 26.61 5.34 -40.07
N ASP A 811 25.98 5.80 -38.98
CA ASP A 811 26.32 5.36 -37.63
C ASP A 811 26.10 3.85 -37.42
N ILE A 812 24.99 3.31 -37.91
CA ILE A 812 24.70 1.85 -37.87
C ILE A 812 25.79 1.07 -38.64
N ARG A 813 26.14 1.51 -39.86
CA ARG A 813 27.23 0.91 -40.65
C ARG A 813 28.57 0.99 -39.93
N ASN A 814 28.89 2.15 -39.35
CA ASN A 814 30.15 2.40 -38.65
C ASN A 814 30.27 1.52 -37.40
N PHE A 815 29.22 1.43 -36.58
CA PHE A 815 29.18 0.57 -35.40
C PHE A 815 29.30 -0.92 -35.77
N LYS A 816 28.52 -1.38 -36.76
CA LYS A 816 28.58 -2.76 -37.29
C LYS A 816 29.99 -3.13 -37.76
N LYS A 817 30.65 -2.22 -38.48
CA LYS A 817 32.02 -2.39 -39.01
C LYS A 817 33.09 -2.31 -37.92
N ALA A 818 33.05 -1.29 -37.04
CA ALA A 818 34.06 -1.04 -36.02
C ALA A 818 34.17 -2.20 -35.02
N HIS A 819 33.04 -2.81 -34.67
CA HIS A 819 33.01 -3.95 -33.75
C HIS A 819 33.01 -5.31 -34.46
N ASN A 820 33.02 -5.37 -35.80
CA ASN A 820 32.89 -6.60 -36.61
C ASN A 820 31.69 -7.47 -36.16
N LEU A 821 30.49 -6.94 -36.36
CA LEU A 821 29.21 -7.53 -35.94
C LEU A 821 28.46 -8.13 -37.14
N GLU A 822 27.89 -9.31 -36.94
CA GLU A 822 26.97 -9.92 -37.91
C GLU A 822 25.61 -9.22 -37.89
N LYS A 823 25.10 -8.95 -36.68
CA LYS A 823 23.78 -8.36 -36.42
C LYS A 823 23.92 -7.07 -35.62
N VAL A 824 23.09 -6.08 -35.95
CA VAL A 824 22.82 -4.93 -35.10
C VAL A 824 21.31 -4.85 -34.90
N ILE A 825 20.87 -4.59 -33.67
CA ILE A 825 19.48 -4.33 -33.30
C ILE A 825 19.40 -2.88 -32.81
N VAL A 826 18.49 -2.10 -33.37
CA VAL A 826 18.22 -0.72 -32.93
C VAL A 826 17.03 -0.75 -31.98
N LEU A 827 17.16 -0.12 -30.80
CA LEU A 827 16.08 -0.12 -29.80
C LEU A 827 15.88 1.28 -29.23
N TRP A 828 14.63 1.75 -29.26
CA TRP A 828 14.23 3.03 -28.68
C TRP A 828 13.96 2.89 -27.19
N THR A 829 14.73 3.59 -26.36
CA THR A 829 14.53 3.71 -24.91
C THR A 829 14.64 5.18 -24.44
N ALA A 830 14.52 6.10 -25.39
CA ALA A 830 14.48 7.54 -25.16
C ALA A 830 13.10 8.00 -24.67
N ASN A 831 13.00 9.31 -24.43
CA ASN A 831 11.76 9.99 -24.07
C ASN A 831 10.56 9.51 -24.89
N THR A 832 9.41 9.39 -24.21
CA THR A 832 8.11 9.21 -24.86
C THR A 832 7.80 10.42 -25.75
N GLU A 833 7.57 10.21 -27.04
CA GLU A 833 7.11 11.28 -27.94
C GLU A 833 5.58 11.43 -27.89
N ARG A 834 5.06 12.49 -28.52
CA ARG A 834 3.63 12.56 -28.91
C ARG A 834 3.36 11.55 -30.05
N TYR A 835 2.08 11.34 -30.36
CA TYR A 835 1.72 10.65 -31.60
C TYR A 835 1.96 11.54 -32.84
N THR A 836 2.34 10.89 -33.93
CA THR A 836 2.37 11.42 -35.31
C THR A 836 1.03 11.17 -35.99
N ASP A 837 0.56 12.11 -36.80
CA ASP A 837 -0.62 11.95 -37.67
C ASP A 837 -0.44 10.76 -38.64
N VAL A 838 -1.50 9.96 -38.84
CA VAL A 838 -1.50 8.84 -39.81
C VAL A 838 -2.49 9.15 -40.94
N ARG A 839 -1.98 9.53 -42.11
CA ARG A 839 -2.79 9.98 -43.25
C ARG A 839 -2.14 9.68 -44.60
N LYS A 840 -2.98 9.58 -45.65
CA LYS A 840 -2.53 9.39 -47.03
C LYS A 840 -1.71 10.60 -47.51
N GLY A 841 -0.68 10.35 -48.30
CA GLY A 841 0.30 11.35 -48.71
C GLY A 841 1.21 11.82 -47.57
N LEU A 842 1.44 10.96 -46.58
CA LEU A 842 2.38 11.20 -45.48
C LEU A 842 3.11 9.91 -45.11
N ASN A 843 2.37 8.88 -44.69
CA ASN A 843 2.96 7.70 -44.05
C ASN A 843 2.08 6.44 -44.08
N LEU A 844 1.12 6.33 -45.00
CA LEU A 844 0.35 5.09 -45.17
C LEU A 844 1.10 4.00 -45.94
N THR A 845 2.10 4.37 -46.75
CA THR A 845 2.93 3.43 -47.53
C THR A 845 4.42 3.68 -47.33
N GLY A 846 5.24 2.66 -47.60
CA GLY A 846 6.70 2.74 -47.50
C GLY A 846 7.30 3.79 -48.41
N ASP A 847 6.72 3.97 -49.60
CA ASP A 847 7.15 5.01 -50.54
C ASP A 847 6.63 6.41 -50.15
N GLU A 848 5.47 6.53 -49.48
CA GLU A 848 4.98 7.79 -48.90
C GLU A 848 5.92 8.30 -47.79
N ILE A 849 6.29 7.45 -46.82
CA ILE A 849 7.11 7.91 -45.69
C ILE A 849 8.53 8.32 -46.11
N LEU A 850 9.12 7.63 -47.10
CA LEU A 850 10.39 8.04 -47.70
C LEU A 850 10.28 9.39 -48.42
N GLN A 851 9.17 9.65 -49.12
CA GLN A 851 8.92 10.94 -49.76
C GLN A 851 8.72 12.06 -48.71
N SER A 852 8.05 11.79 -47.60
CA SER A 852 7.85 12.75 -46.51
C SER A 852 9.15 13.10 -45.78
N ILE A 853 10.05 12.13 -45.58
CA ILE A 853 11.41 12.37 -45.06
C ILE A 853 12.19 13.25 -46.04
N ALA A 854 12.15 12.96 -47.34
CA ALA A 854 12.82 13.75 -48.39
C ALA A 854 12.24 15.17 -48.54
N ALA A 855 10.92 15.33 -48.35
CA ALA A 855 10.21 16.60 -48.37
C ALA A 855 10.35 17.40 -47.06
N ASN A 856 10.96 16.82 -46.02
CA ASN A 856 11.12 17.42 -44.70
C ASN A 856 9.78 17.74 -44.00
N ASP A 857 8.74 16.92 -44.21
CA ASP A 857 7.41 17.12 -43.61
C ASP A 857 7.47 17.10 -42.07
N ASP A 858 6.81 18.05 -41.42
CA ASP A 858 6.89 18.29 -39.98
C ASP A 858 6.44 17.09 -39.13
N GLU A 859 5.46 16.30 -39.58
CA GLU A 859 4.90 15.17 -38.81
C GLU A 859 5.79 13.94 -38.74
N ILE A 860 6.87 13.87 -39.52
CA ILE A 860 7.89 12.82 -39.40
C ILE A 860 8.67 13.00 -38.09
N SER A 861 8.49 12.08 -37.14
CA SER A 861 9.16 12.11 -35.84
C SER A 861 10.64 11.68 -35.93
N PRO A 862 11.47 12.01 -34.93
CA PRO A 862 12.79 11.40 -34.77
C PRO A 862 12.71 9.87 -34.74
N SER A 863 11.74 9.28 -34.03
CA SER A 863 11.58 7.81 -33.99
C SER A 863 11.23 7.19 -35.34
N ASN A 864 10.46 7.86 -36.21
CA ASN A 864 10.22 7.39 -37.58
C ASN A 864 11.54 7.31 -38.38
N ILE A 865 12.44 8.29 -38.20
CA ILE A 865 13.74 8.32 -38.89
C ILE A 865 14.65 7.20 -38.38
N PHE A 866 14.72 6.96 -37.08
CA PHE A 866 15.48 5.84 -36.52
C PHE A 866 14.94 4.47 -36.96
N ALA A 867 13.62 4.29 -37.03
CA ALA A 867 13.00 3.08 -37.56
C ALA A 867 13.30 2.88 -39.05
N CYS A 868 13.18 3.94 -39.86
CA CYS A 868 13.51 3.92 -41.28
C CYS A 868 15.00 3.60 -41.51
N ALA A 869 15.91 4.23 -40.74
CA ALA A 869 17.34 3.98 -40.81
C ALA A 869 17.70 2.52 -40.50
N ALA A 870 17.08 1.92 -39.48
CA ALA A 870 17.30 0.54 -39.10
C ALA A 870 16.85 -0.44 -40.21
N ILE A 871 15.65 -0.25 -40.75
CA ILE A 871 15.10 -1.08 -41.84
C ILE A 871 15.95 -0.96 -43.12
N LEU A 872 16.41 0.25 -43.47
CA LEU A 872 17.26 0.50 -44.65
C LEU A 872 18.72 0.03 -44.50
N GLU A 873 19.10 -0.57 -43.35
CA GLU A 873 20.41 -1.18 -43.08
C GLU A 873 20.29 -2.65 -42.64
N ASP A 874 19.14 -3.29 -42.91
CA ASP A 874 18.82 -4.69 -42.59
C ASP A 874 18.95 -5.03 -41.09
N CYS A 875 18.66 -4.05 -40.23
CA CYS A 875 18.80 -4.12 -38.77
C CYS A 875 17.43 -4.08 -38.08
N PRO A 876 17.05 -5.08 -37.26
CA PRO A 876 15.77 -5.07 -36.56
C PRO A 876 15.58 -3.84 -35.67
N TYR A 877 14.34 -3.33 -35.61
CA TYR A 877 13.98 -2.14 -34.84
C TYR A 877 12.94 -2.45 -33.75
N ILE A 878 13.17 -1.97 -32.53
CA ILE A 878 12.30 -2.23 -31.37
C ILE A 878 11.91 -0.90 -30.69
N ASN A 879 10.61 -0.61 -30.62
CA ASN A 879 10.09 0.56 -29.92
C ASN A 879 9.74 0.24 -28.45
N GLY A 880 10.58 0.70 -27.52
CA GLY A 880 10.36 0.59 -26.08
C GLY A 880 9.45 1.66 -25.47
N SER A 881 8.96 2.61 -26.26
CA SER A 881 8.12 3.75 -25.83
C SER A 881 6.76 3.74 -26.55
N PRO A 882 5.74 4.50 -26.07
CA PRO A 882 4.35 4.32 -26.52
C PRO A 882 3.93 5.14 -27.73
N GLN A 883 4.78 6.01 -28.28
CA GLN A 883 4.40 6.74 -29.50
C GLN A 883 4.23 5.75 -30.67
N ASN A 884 3.34 6.08 -31.62
CA ASN A 884 3.01 5.27 -32.79
C ASN A 884 4.12 5.27 -33.86
N THR A 885 5.36 4.96 -33.49
CA THR A 885 6.53 4.93 -34.40
C THR A 885 6.28 4.09 -35.64
N LEU A 886 5.66 2.93 -35.46
CA LEU A 886 5.44 1.90 -36.48
C LEU A 886 4.12 2.14 -37.24
N VAL A 887 4.04 3.31 -37.87
CA VAL A 887 2.96 3.69 -38.81
C VAL A 887 2.90 2.72 -40.01
N PRO A 888 1.76 2.60 -40.72
CA PRO A 888 1.58 1.59 -41.77
C PRO A 888 2.68 1.57 -42.84
N GLY A 889 3.18 2.74 -43.25
CA GLY A 889 4.29 2.82 -44.21
C GLY A 889 5.62 2.26 -43.70
N LEU A 890 5.90 2.31 -42.39
CA LEU A 890 7.08 1.65 -41.80
C LEU A 890 6.89 0.13 -41.67
N ILE A 891 5.64 -0.34 -41.52
CA ILE A 891 5.32 -1.77 -41.57
C ILE A 891 5.53 -2.31 -42.99
N GLU A 892 4.98 -1.65 -44.01
CA GLU A 892 5.21 -2.02 -45.43
C GLU A 892 6.70 -1.95 -45.81
N LEU A 893 7.44 -0.94 -45.31
CA LEU A 893 8.89 -0.86 -45.56
C LEU A 893 9.65 -2.03 -44.91
N ALA A 894 9.26 -2.45 -43.70
CA ALA A 894 9.82 -3.63 -43.04
C ALA A 894 9.47 -4.93 -43.78
N GLU A 895 8.25 -5.05 -44.33
CA GLU A 895 7.83 -6.15 -45.21
C GLU A 895 8.64 -6.19 -46.52
N LYS A 896 8.82 -5.04 -47.17
CA LYS A 896 9.61 -4.86 -48.40
C LYS A 896 11.10 -5.22 -48.22
N HIS A 897 11.65 -5.01 -47.03
CA HIS A 897 13.04 -5.34 -46.68
C HIS A 897 13.21 -6.68 -45.93
N GLN A 898 12.12 -7.35 -45.52
CA GLN A 898 12.14 -8.55 -44.67
C GLN A 898 12.88 -8.35 -43.32
N VAL A 899 12.75 -7.17 -42.73
CA VAL A 899 13.40 -6.78 -41.46
C VAL A 899 12.40 -6.84 -40.31
N PHE A 900 12.80 -7.41 -39.18
CA PHE A 900 11.93 -7.50 -38.01
C PHE A 900 11.71 -6.16 -37.30
N ILE A 901 10.46 -5.88 -36.97
CA ILE A 901 10.02 -4.74 -36.16
C ILE A 901 9.19 -5.21 -34.95
N GLY A 902 9.29 -4.50 -33.84
CA GLY A 902 8.52 -4.79 -32.62
C GLY A 902 8.24 -3.53 -31.81
N GLY A 903 7.13 -3.52 -31.08
CA GLY A 903 6.64 -2.40 -30.28
C GLY A 903 5.24 -2.71 -29.72
N ASP A 904 4.63 -1.88 -28.89
CA ASP A 904 5.10 -0.60 -28.34
C ASP A 904 5.06 -0.60 -26.79
N ASP A 905 5.94 0.23 -26.19
CA ASP A 905 6.08 0.54 -24.74
C ASP A 905 6.41 -0.64 -23.80
N PHE A 906 7.54 -0.62 -23.07
CA PHE A 906 7.94 -1.74 -22.19
C PHE A 906 6.87 -2.13 -21.15
N LYS A 907 6.49 -3.40 -21.04
CA LYS A 907 5.51 -3.92 -20.06
C LYS A 907 6.15 -4.09 -18.67
N SER A 908 6.58 -2.98 -18.05
CA SER A 908 7.08 -2.95 -16.66
C SER A 908 5.96 -2.94 -15.61
N GLY A 909 6.31 -3.37 -14.39
CA GLY A 909 5.56 -3.15 -13.14
C GLY A 909 4.02 -3.25 -13.23
N GLN A 910 3.35 -2.10 -13.06
CA GLN A 910 1.88 -1.97 -13.02
C GLN A 910 1.18 -2.67 -14.18
N THR A 911 1.59 -2.44 -15.43
CA THR A 911 0.87 -2.98 -16.59
C THR A 911 1.06 -4.49 -16.70
N LYS A 912 2.24 -5.01 -16.33
CA LYS A 912 2.50 -6.45 -16.27
C LYS A 912 1.55 -7.13 -15.27
N LEU A 913 1.40 -6.56 -14.07
CA LEU A 913 0.47 -7.05 -13.05
C LEU A 913 -1.01 -6.92 -13.48
N LYS A 914 -1.41 -5.79 -14.07
CA LYS A 914 -2.76 -5.58 -14.62
C LYS A 914 -3.14 -6.65 -15.64
N SER A 915 -2.24 -6.97 -16.57
CA SER A 915 -2.44 -7.98 -17.62
C SER A 915 -2.49 -9.43 -17.10
N VAL A 916 -2.12 -9.67 -15.83
CA VAL A 916 -2.38 -10.94 -15.12
C VAL A 916 -3.70 -10.88 -14.36
N LEU A 917 -3.93 -9.82 -13.58
CA LEU A 917 -5.08 -9.74 -12.69
C LEU A 917 -6.41 -9.64 -13.45
N ALA A 918 -6.47 -8.89 -14.55
CA ALA A 918 -7.67 -8.80 -15.38
C ALA A 918 -8.02 -10.14 -16.04
N ASP A 919 -7.02 -10.89 -16.53
CA ASP A 919 -7.22 -12.22 -17.12
C ASP A 919 -7.69 -13.23 -16.07
N PHE A 920 -7.09 -13.20 -14.87
CA PHE A 920 -7.53 -14.00 -13.72
C PHE A 920 -8.98 -13.71 -13.32
N LEU A 921 -9.34 -12.44 -13.07
CA LEU A 921 -10.68 -12.07 -12.60
C LEU A 921 -11.77 -12.47 -13.61
N VAL A 922 -11.55 -12.17 -14.90
CA VAL A 922 -12.52 -12.48 -15.96
C VAL A 922 -12.61 -13.99 -16.25
N SER A 923 -11.50 -14.73 -16.13
CA SER A 923 -11.48 -16.20 -16.26
C SER A 923 -12.11 -16.89 -15.05
N ALA A 924 -12.03 -16.30 -13.86
CA ALA A 924 -12.75 -16.75 -12.66
C ALA A 924 -14.25 -16.40 -12.67
N GLY A 925 -14.76 -15.80 -13.76
CA GLY A 925 -16.17 -15.43 -13.90
C GLY A 925 -16.58 -14.18 -13.12
N LEU A 926 -15.63 -13.36 -12.66
CA LEU A 926 -15.90 -12.12 -11.94
C LEU A 926 -15.94 -10.96 -12.94
N LYS A 927 -17.01 -10.16 -12.91
CA LYS A 927 -17.18 -9.02 -13.83
C LYS A 927 -16.43 -7.82 -13.27
N LEU A 928 -15.31 -7.47 -13.90
CA LEU A 928 -14.58 -6.24 -13.58
C LEU A 928 -15.44 -5.05 -14.00
N GLN A 929 -15.73 -4.13 -13.08
CA GLN A 929 -16.59 -2.96 -13.28
C GLN A 929 -15.77 -1.66 -13.31
N SER A 930 -14.70 -1.58 -12.54
CA SER A 930 -13.81 -0.42 -12.53
C SER A 930 -12.35 -0.81 -12.32
N ILE A 931 -11.46 -0.07 -12.97
CA ILE A 931 -10.00 -0.16 -12.88
C ILE A 931 -9.46 1.27 -12.77
N VAL A 932 -8.85 1.62 -11.63
CA VAL A 932 -8.29 2.97 -11.42
C VAL A 932 -6.79 2.86 -11.15
N SER A 933 -5.97 3.22 -12.15
CA SER A 933 -4.50 3.04 -12.15
C SER A 933 -3.74 4.36 -11.97
N TYR A 934 -3.52 4.76 -10.73
CA TYR A 934 -2.65 5.90 -10.39
C TYR A 934 -1.16 5.53 -10.46
N ASN A 935 -0.32 6.51 -10.79
CA ASN A 935 1.14 6.40 -10.79
C ASN A 935 1.77 7.74 -10.40
N HIS A 936 2.89 7.69 -9.70
CA HIS A 936 3.81 8.85 -9.63
C HIS A 936 5.28 8.43 -9.62
N LEU A 937 6.12 9.23 -10.28
CA LEU A 937 7.56 9.02 -10.45
C LEU A 937 8.31 10.36 -10.61
N GLY A 938 9.59 10.38 -10.26
CA GLY A 938 10.43 11.59 -10.20
C GLY A 938 11.62 11.61 -11.16
N ASN A 939 11.80 10.56 -11.96
CA ASN A 939 12.84 10.44 -12.99
C ASN A 939 12.51 11.28 -14.26
N ASN A 940 13.36 11.19 -15.30
CA ASN A 940 13.16 11.97 -16.51
C ASN A 940 11.96 11.52 -17.36
N ASP A 941 11.54 10.24 -17.29
CA ASP A 941 10.28 9.80 -17.93
C ASP A 941 9.09 10.51 -17.25
N GLY A 942 9.05 10.55 -15.92
CA GLY A 942 8.06 11.36 -15.18
C GLY A 942 8.10 12.85 -15.53
N LYS A 943 9.29 13.45 -15.72
CA LYS A 943 9.44 14.85 -16.13
C LYS A 943 8.85 15.07 -17.53
N ASN A 944 9.13 14.17 -18.47
CA ASN A 944 8.64 14.22 -19.85
C ASN A 944 7.12 13.98 -19.93
N LEU A 945 6.61 12.96 -19.23
CA LEU A 945 5.18 12.61 -19.12
C LEU A 945 4.35 13.60 -18.30
N SER A 946 4.94 14.70 -17.81
CA SER A 946 4.16 15.82 -17.26
C SER A 946 3.49 16.67 -18.36
N ALA A 947 3.97 16.58 -19.61
CA ALA A 947 3.37 17.25 -20.76
C ALA A 947 2.17 16.46 -21.33
N PRO A 948 1.01 17.09 -21.62
CA PRO A 948 -0.22 16.36 -21.98
C PRO A 948 -0.12 15.47 -23.23
N GLN A 949 0.62 15.88 -24.26
CA GLN A 949 0.73 15.10 -25.51
C GLN A 949 1.52 13.81 -25.29
N GLN A 950 2.64 13.88 -24.55
CA GLN A 950 3.47 12.73 -24.21
C GLN A 950 2.78 11.83 -23.16
N PHE A 951 2.01 12.42 -22.24
CA PHE A 951 1.11 11.66 -21.36
C PHE A 951 0.08 10.86 -22.15
N ARG A 952 -0.58 11.47 -23.15
CA ARG A 952 -1.64 10.81 -23.94
C ARG A 952 -1.14 9.54 -24.63
N SER A 953 0.09 9.54 -25.14
CA SER A 953 0.75 8.34 -25.67
C SER A 953 0.79 7.20 -24.63
N LYS A 954 1.26 7.51 -23.41
CA LYS A 954 1.39 6.55 -22.27
C LYS A 954 0.04 6.18 -21.63
N GLU A 955 -1.00 6.97 -21.86
CA GLU A 955 -2.38 6.69 -21.45
C GLU A 955 -2.99 5.60 -22.33
N ILE A 956 -2.91 5.76 -23.66
CA ILE A 956 -3.42 4.78 -24.64
C ILE A 956 -2.77 3.41 -24.44
N SER A 957 -1.44 3.34 -24.28
CA SER A 957 -0.73 2.06 -24.04
C SER A 957 -1.08 1.38 -22.70
N LYS A 958 -1.73 2.08 -21.76
CA LYS A 958 -2.08 1.57 -20.43
C LYS A 958 -3.55 1.21 -20.25
N SER A 959 -4.43 1.70 -21.12
CA SER A 959 -5.87 1.42 -21.10
C SER A 959 -6.19 0.13 -21.86
N ASN A 960 -5.82 0.05 -23.14
CA ASN A 960 -6.21 -1.02 -24.09
C ASN A 960 -5.75 -2.45 -23.72
N VAL A 961 -5.04 -2.61 -22.61
CA VAL A 961 -4.41 -3.86 -22.15
C VAL A 961 -5.39 -4.84 -21.47
N VAL A 962 -6.68 -4.52 -21.46
CA VAL A 962 -7.76 -5.37 -20.92
C VAL A 962 -8.82 -5.76 -21.96
N ASP A 963 -8.74 -5.18 -23.16
CA ASP A 963 -9.80 -5.23 -24.18
C ASP A 963 -10.06 -6.64 -24.69
N ASP A 964 -9.02 -7.48 -24.82
CA ASP A 964 -9.14 -8.88 -25.22
C ASP A 964 -9.72 -9.77 -24.11
N MET A 965 -9.44 -9.48 -22.84
CA MET A 965 -10.07 -10.17 -21.70
C MET A 965 -11.57 -9.86 -21.66
N VAL A 966 -11.93 -8.57 -21.74
CA VAL A 966 -13.33 -8.10 -21.75
C VAL A 966 -14.06 -8.64 -22.98
N GLY A 967 -13.47 -8.51 -24.16
CA GLY A 967 -14.01 -8.98 -25.44
C GLY A 967 -14.19 -10.50 -25.53
N ALA A 968 -13.45 -11.29 -24.74
CA ALA A 968 -13.65 -12.74 -24.69
C ALA A 968 -14.95 -13.13 -23.97
N ASN A 969 -15.27 -12.52 -22.82
CA ASN A 969 -16.33 -13.00 -21.94
C ASN A 969 -17.69 -12.29 -22.13
N HIS A 970 -18.38 -12.68 -23.20
CA HIS A 970 -19.72 -12.18 -23.57
C HIS A 970 -20.87 -12.55 -22.59
N LEU A 971 -20.59 -13.31 -21.52
CA LEU A 971 -21.56 -13.60 -20.45
C LEU A 971 -21.49 -12.54 -19.34
N LEU A 972 -20.32 -11.93 -19.14
CA LEU A 972 -20.13 -10.82 -18.20
C LEU A 972 -20.36 -9.47 -18.88
N TYR A 973 -19.89 -9.31 -20.13
CA TYR A 973 -19.93 -8.04 -20.86
C TYR A 973 -20.85 -8.09 -22.08
N ASN A 974 -21.81 -7.17 -22.14
CA ASN A 974 -22.77 -7.08 -23.24
C ASN A 974 -22.14 -6.50 -24.51
N LYS A 975 -21.81 -7.37 -25.45
CA LYS A 975 -21.27 -7.00 -26.77
C LYS A 975 -22.17 -6.08 -27.59
N LYS A 976 -23.50 -6.04 -27.37
CA LYS A 976 -24.41 -5.14 -28.11
C LYS A 976 -24.29 -3.68 -27.68
N THR A 977 -23.84 -3.42 -26.47
CA THR A 977 -23.63 -2.06 -25.92
C THR A 977 -22.15 -1.68 -25.90
N ASN A 978 -21.25 -2.54 -26.39
CA ASN A 978 -19.80 -2.44 -26.19
C ASN A 978 -19.46 -2.13 -24.72
N GLU A 979 -19.94 -2.98 -23.82
CA GLU A 979 -19.76 -2.80 -22.37
C GLU A 979 -18.31 -3.08 -21.95
N HIS A 980 -17.70 -2.11 -21.27
CA HIS A 980 -16.34 -2.16 -20.71
C HIS A 980 -16.37 -1.67 -19.26
N PRO A 981 -15.38 -2.05 -18.42
CA PRO A 981 -15.19 -1.42 -17.10
C PRO A 981 -14.82 0.07 -17.23
N ASP A 982 -15.16 0.86 -16.22
CA ASP A 982 -14.61 2.21 -16.06
C ASP A 982 -13.09 2.13 -15.91
N HIS A 983 -12.33 2.61 -16.89
CA HIS A 983 -10.86 2.54 -16.86
C HIS A 983 -10.21 3.93 -16.81
N VAL A 984 -9.60 4.26 -15.68
CA VAL A 984 -8.88 5.53 -15.47
C VAL A 984 -7.39 5.27 -15.29
N VAL A 985 -6.56 6.02 -16.00
CA VAL A 985 -5.09 5.97 -15.90
C VAL A 985 -4.58 7.36 -15.52
N VAL A 986 -3.74 7.44 -14.48
CA VAL A 986 -3.11 8.69 -14.07
C VAL A 986 -1.61 8.50 -13.90
N ILE A 987 -0.83 9.49 -14.36
CA ILE A 987 0.60 9.62 -14.10
C ILE A 987 0.85 11.05 -13.59
N LYS A 988 1.66 11.19 -12.53
CA LYS A 988 2.09 12.49 -11.99
C LYS A 988 3.60 12.54 -11.79
N TYR A 989 4.19 13.69 -12.08
CA TYR A 989 5.60 13.95 -11.78
C TYR A 989 5.75 14.33 -10.31
N VAL A 990 6.53 13.54 -9.56
CA VAL A 990 6.82 13.75 -8.13
C VAL A 990 8.34 13.57 -7.94
N PRO A 991 9.15 14.64 -8.03
CA PRO A 991 10.62 14.56 -8.07
C PRO A 991 11.25 13.72 -6.94
N PHE A 992 10.66 13.77 -5.75
CA PHE A 992 11.19 13.13 -4.54
C PHE A 992 11.45 11.63 -4.68
N VAL A 993 10.56 10.89 -5.37
CA VAL A 993 10.68 9.42 -5.48
C VAL A 993 11.68 8.96 -6.55
N LYS A 994 12.20 9.87 -7.39
CA LYS A 994 13.15 9.56 -8.48
C LYS A 994 12.66 8.37 -9.34
N ASP A 995 13.46 7.32 -9.50
CA ASP A 995 13.14 6.12 -10.27
C ASP A 995 12.22 5.12 -9.54
N SER A 996 12.03 5.32 -8.22
CA SER A 996 11.19 4.51 -7.33
C SER A 996 9.71 4.82 -7.52
N LYS A 997 9.24 4.62 -8.75
CA LYS A 997 7.87 4.82 -9.21
C LYS A 997 6.89 4.08 -8.30
N ARG A 998 5.89 4.81 -7.82
CA ARG A 998 4.76 4.23 -7.07
C ARG A 998 3.57 4.05 -8.01
N ALA A 999 2.97 2.87 -7.96
CA ALA A 999 1.72 2.53 -8.60
C ALA A 999 0.68 2.25 -7.52
N MET A 1000 -0.53 2.77 -7.71
CA MET A 1000 -1.68 2.52 -6.85
C MET A 1000 -2.85 2.17 -7.76
N ASP A 1001 -3.31 0.93 -7.68
CA ASP A 1001 -4.34 0.38 -8.56
C ASP A 1001 -5.50 -0.15 -7.73
N GLU A 1002 -6.73 0.24 -8.08
CA GLU A 1002 -7.96 -0.32 -7.53
C GLU A 1002 -8.71 -1.08 -8.62
N TYR A 1003 -9.15 -2.30 -8.30
CA TYR A 1003 -9.94 -3.18 -9.17
C TYR A 1003 -11.25 -3.52 -8.45
N ILE A 1004 -12.38 -3.04 -8.96
CA ILE A 1004 -13.72 -3.31 -8.40
C ILE A 1004 -14.45 -4.26 -9.34
N SER A 1005 -14.83 -5.43 -8.83
CA SER A 1005 -15.56 -6.45 -9.57
C SER A 1005 -16.93 -6.74 -8.96
N SER A 1006 -17.97 -6.87 -9.79
CA SER A 1006 -19.21 -7.53 -9.41
C SER A 1006 -19.01 -9.04 -9.34
N ILE A 1007 -19.49 -9.63 -8.25
CA ILE A 1007 -19.43 -11.06 -7.96
C ILE A 1007 -20.86 -11.64 -7.81
N PHE A 1008 -20.97 -12.88 -7.34
CA PHE A 1008 -22.25 -13.58 -7.20
C PHE A 1008 -23.30 -12.76 -6.42
N MET A 1009 -24.56 -12.84 -6.86
CA MET A 1009 -25.72 -12.11 -6.30
C MET A 1009 -25.53 -10.58 -6.21
N ASN A 1010 -24.80 -9.98 -7.15
CA ASN A 1010 -24.47 -8.55 -7.20
C ASN A 1010 -23.67 -8.05 -5.98
N GLY A 1011 -22.96 -8.94 -5.28
CA GLY A 1011 -21.92 -8.52 -4.35
C GLY A 1011 -20.78 -7.79 -5.07
N LEU A 1012 -19.94 -7.08 -4.31
CA LEU A 1012 -18.74 -6.44 -4.83
C LEU A 1012 -17.49 -7.08 -4.21
N SER A 1013 -16.40 -7.11 -4.98
CA SER A 1013 -15.06 -7.45 -4.53
C SER A 1013 -14.12 -6.34 -4.99
N THR A 1014 -13.40 -5.73 -4.04
CA THR A 1014 -12.44 -4.65 -4.30
C THR A 1014 -11.04 -5.12 -3.96
N ILE A 1015 -10.10 -4.99 -4.91
CA ILE A 1015 -8.68 -5.28 -4.72
C ILE A 1015 -7.92 -3.97 -4.90
N ALA A 1016 -7.43 -3.40 -3.79
CA ALA A 1016 -6.52 -2.26 -3.79
C ALA A 1016 -5.07 -2.75 -3.71
N ILE A 1017 -4.20 -2.22 -4.58
CA ILE A 1017 -2.80 -2.63 -4.72
C ILE A 1017 -1.92 -1.39 -4.67
N HIS A 1018 -0.96 -1.35 -3.74
CA HIS A 1018 0.18 -0.44 -3.81
C HIS A 1018 1.42 -1.22 -4.24
N ASN A 1019 2.11 -0.75 -5.28
CA ASN A 1019 3.28 -1.39 -5.85
C ASN A 1019 4.41 -0.35 -6.01
N THR A 1020 5.56 -0.65 -5.40
CA THR A 1020 6.79 0.14 -5.54
C THR A 1020 7.67 -0.50 -6.61
N CYS A 1021 7.90 0.24 -7.69
CA CYS A 1021 8.63 -0.19 -8.87
C CYS A 1021 9.88 0.67 -9.03
N GLU A 1022 11.08 0.10 -8.89
CA GLU A 1022 12.30 0.74 -9.42
C GLU A 1022 12.28 0.55 -10.94
N ASP A 1023 11.75 1.51 -11.68
CA ASP A 1023 11.23 1.28 -13.04
C ASP A 1023 12.35 0.88 -14.02
N SER A 1024 13.56 1.45 -13.88
CA SER A 1024 14.72 1.09 -14.70
C SER A 1024 15.26 -0.32 -14.40
N LEU A 1025 15.15 -0.80 -13.14
CA LEU A 1025 15.50 -2.17 -12.78
C LEU A 1025 14.46 -3.18 -13.27
N LEU A 1026 13.21 -2.75 -13.49
CA LEU A 1026 12.18 -3.57 -14.14
C LEU A 1026 12.20 -3.48 -15.67
N ALA A 1027 12.68 -2.37 -16.25
CA ALA A 1027 12.74 -2.17 -17.71
C ALA A 1027 14.02 -2.74 -18.35
N SER A 1028 15.18 -2.62 -17.70
CA SER A 1028 16.46 -3.10 -18.26
C SER A 1028 16.49 -4.61 -18.56
N PRO A 1029 15.89 -5.50 -17.74
CA PRO A 1029 15.77 -6.92 -18.09
C PRO A 1029 14.83 -7.18 -19.27
N LEU A 1030 13.82 -6.32 -19.49
CA LEU A 1030 12.96 -6.43 -20.68
C LEU A 1030 13.72 -6.02 -21.96
N ILE A 1031 14.66 -5.09 -21.88
CA ILE A 1031 15.58 -4.75 -22.99
C ILE A 1031 16.46 -5.96 -23.32
N ILE A 1032 17.00 -6.65 -22.32
CA ILE A 1032 17.75 -7.91 -22.49
C ILE A 1032 16.89 -8.95 -23.24
N ASP A 1033 15.67 -9.21 -22.78
CA ASP A 1033 14.78 -10.20 -23.40
C ASP A 1033 14.37 -9.82 -24.84
N LEU A 1034 14.06 -8.54 -25.08
CA LEU A 1034 13.70 -8.02 -26.41
C LEU A 1034 14.83 -8.23 -27.42
N VAL A 1035 16.07 -7.95 -27.02
CA VAL A 1035 17.27 -8.16 -27.85
C VAL A 1035 17.49 -9.65 -28.13
N ILE A 1036 17.47 -10.48 -27.09
CA ILE A 1036 17.82 -11.92 -27.21
C ILE A 1036 16.76 -12.68 -28.01
N LEU A 1037 15.47 -12.42 -27.79
CA LEU A 1037 14.41 -13.02 -28.58
C LEU A 1037 14.45 -12.54 -30.04
N THR A 1038 14.78 -11.27 -30.30
CA THR A 1038 14.89 -10.75 -31.67
C THR A 1038 16.09 -11.34 -32.42
N GLU A 1039 17.25 -11.49 -31.78
CA GLU A 1039 18.40 -12.20 -32.36
C GLU A 1039 18.05 -13.65 -32.68
N LEU A 1040 17.42 -14.36 -31.74
CA LEU A 1040 16.97 -15.74 -31.91
C LEU A 1040 15.98 -15.87 -33.08
N MET A 1041 14.99 -14.98 -33.20
CA MET A 1041 14.05 -15.00 -34.33
C MET A 1041 14.74 -14.78 -35.68
N THR A 1042 15.84 -14.00 -35.76
CA THR A 1042 16.63 -13.90 -37.01
C THR A 1042 17.41 -15.18 -37.37
N ARG A 1043 17.42 -16.19 -36.49
CA ARG A 1043 17.99 -17.51 -36.74
C ARG A 1043 16.95 -18.62 -36.94
N ILE A 1044 15.66 -18.34 -36.76
CA ILE A 1044 14.58 -19.32 -36.97
C ILE A 1044 13.89 -19.05 -38.30
N THR A 1045 13.89 -20.06 -39.15
CA THR A 1045 13.13 -20.11 -40.42
C THR A 1045 12.18 -21.30 -40.40
N TYR A 1046 11.17 -21.30 -41.27
CA TYR A 1046 10.25 -22.43 -41.39
C TYR A 1046 9.82 -22.66 -42.83
N LYS A 1047 9.24 -23.84 -43.09
CA LYS A 1047 8.41 -24.09 -44.28
C LYS A 1047 7.20 -24.96 -43.95
N THR A 1048 6.19 -24.93 -44.82
CA THR A 1048 4.99 -25.78 -44.75
C THR A 1048 5.05 -26.85 -45.85
N ASN A 1049 4.03 -27.72 -45.92
CA ASN A 1049 3.93 -28.70 -47.02
C ASN A 1049 3.71 -28.06 -48.40
N ASP A 1050 3.31 -26.79 -48.44
CA ASP A 1050 2.88 -26.07 -49.64
C ASP A 1050 3.98 -25.17 -50.24
N LYS A 1051 5.16 -25.12 -49.60
CA LYS A 1051 6.35 -24.36 -50.03
C LYS A 1051 7.63 -25.20 -49.86
N GLU A 1052 8.46 -25.28 -50.89
CA GLU A 1052 9.72 -26.04 -50.82
C GLU A 1052 10.83 -25.28 -50.07
N ASP A 1053 10.84 -23.93 -50.20
CA ASP A 1053 11.83 -23.04 -49.59
C ASP A 1053 11.52 -22.68 -48.14
N TYR A 1054 12.58 -22.37 -47.38
CA TYR A 1054 12.48 -21.84 -46.02
C TYR A 1054 12.28 -20.32 -46.05
N GLN A 1055 11.32 -19.84 -45.28
CA GLN A 1055 10.98 -18.43 -45.12
C GLN A 1055 11.16 -17.97 -43.67
N SER A 1056 11.36 -16.67 -43.48
CA SER A 1056 11.32 -16.01 -42.18
C SER A 1056 9.91 -16.00 -41.59
N PHE A 1057 9.80 -15.65 -40.31
CA PHE A 1057 8.54 -15.18 -39.74
C PHE A 1057 8.12 -13.82 -40.33
N GLU A 1058 6.85 -13.43 -40.10
CA GLU A 1058 6.37 -12.10 -40.47
C GLU A 1058 7.21 -10.99 -39.80
N PRO A 1059 7.47 -9.86 -40.49
CA PRO A 1059 8.25 -8.73 -39.97
C PRO A 1059 7.80 -8.23 -38.60
N VAL A 1060 6.50 -8.21 -38.33
CA VAL A 1060 5.94 -7.79 -37.05
C VAL A 1060 6.08 -8.93 -36.03
N LEU A 1061 7.08 -8.84 -35.15
CA LEU A 1061 7.39 -9.86 -34.15
C LEU A 1061 6.41 -9.85 -32.96
N ALA A 1062 5.18 -10.27 -33.19
CA ALA A 1062 4.14 -10.45 -32.16
C ALA A 1062 4.56 -11.42 -31.03
N ILE A 1063 5.59 -12.25 -31.22
CA ILE A 1063 6.19 -13.07 -30.16
C ILE A 1063 6.76 -12.22 -28.99
N LEU A 1064 7.14 -10.97 -29.24
CA LEU A 1064 7.67 -10.04 -28.23
C LEU A 1064 6.59 -9.48 -27.28
N SER A 1065 5.30 -9.77 -27.51
CA SER A 1065 4.16 -9.15 -26.83
C SER A 1065 4.15 -9.29 -25.29
N TYR A 1066 4.82 -10.30 -24.74
CA TYR A 1066 5.03 -10.47 -23.29
C TYR A 1066 5.81 -9.30 -22.65
N LEU A 1067 6.63 -8.62 -23.44
CA LEU A 1067 7.57 -7.57 -23.01
C LEU A 1067 7.04 -6.16 -23.31
N LEU A 1068 5.90 -6.02 -24.00
CA LEU A 1068 5.38 -4.79 -24.59
C LEU A 1068 3.92 -4.54 -24.18
N LYS A 1069 3.52 -3.29 -23.92
CA LYS A 1069 2.20 -2.94 -23.36
C LYS A 1069 1.10 -2.94 -24.40
N ALA A 1070 1.37 -2.32 -25.55
CA ALA A 1070 0.46 -2.24 -26.68
C ALA A 1070 1.11 -2.97 -27.87
N PRO A 1071 1.08 -4.31 -27.89
CA PRO A 1071 1.86 -5.07 -28.84
C PRO A 1071 1.35 -4.89 -30.28
N LEU A 1072 2.26 -4.52 -31.18
CA LEU A 1072 2.03 -4.54 -32.62
C LEU A 1072 1.91 -6.00 -33.09
N VAL A 1073 0.91 -6.26 -33.94
CA VAL A 1073 0.61 -7.59 -34.49
C VAL A 1073 0.38 -7.49 -36.01
N PRO A 1074 0.64 -8.55 -36.80
CA PRO A 1074 0.43 -8.51 -38.25
C PRO A 1074 -1.00 -8.11 -38.66
N PRO A 1075 -1.19 -7.41 -39.80
CA PRO A 1075 -2.50 -6.94 -40.23
C PRO A 1075 -3.59 -8.04 -40.23
N GLY A 1076 -4.72 -7.74 -39.60
CA GLY A 1076 -5.85 -8.68 -39.49
C GLY A 1076 -5.75 -9.73 -38.37
N THR A 1077 -4.64 -9.78 -37.61
CA THR A 1077 -4.52 -10.67 -36.45
C THR A 1077 -5.01 -9.98 -35.15
N PRO A 1078 -5.55 -10.73 -34.17
CA PRO A 1078 -6.04 -10.14 -32.92
C PRO A 1078 -4.90 -9.82 -31.95
N VAL A 1079 -4.97 -8.64 -31.34
CA VAL A 1079 -4.13 -8.27 -30.19
C VAL A 1079 -4.48 -9.14 -28.99
N ILE A 1080 -3.48 -9.69 -28.30
CA ILE A 1080 -3.64 -10.47 -27.07
C ILE A 1080 -2.74 -9.84 -26.00
N ASN A 1081 -3.31 -9.37 -24.89
CA ASN A 1081 -2.56 -8.72 -23.80
C ASN A 1081 -2.34 -9.63 -22.59
N ALA A 1082 -3.19 -10.64 -22.40
CA ALA A 1082 -3.14 -11.57 -21.27
C ALA A 1082 -1.78 -12.26 -21.11
N LEU A 1083 -1.05 -11.91 -20.05
CA LEU A 1083 0.40 -12.16 -19.94
C LEU A 1083 0.79 -13.64 -20.04
N PHE A 1084 0.01 -14.54 -19.44
CA PHE A 1084 0.31 -15.97 -19.47
C PHE A 1084 -0.01 -16.63 -20.82
N LYS A 1085 -0.92 -16.05 -21.62
CA LYS A 1085 -1.16 -16.47 -23.01
C LYS A 1085 0.00 -16.03 -23.90
N GLN A 1086 0.51 -14.82 -23.68
CA GLN A 1086 1.72 -14.32 -24.34
C GLN A 1086 2.95 -15.18 -23.98
N HIS A 1087 3.16 -15.50 -22.69
CA HIS A 1087 4.24 -16.39 -22.24
C HIS A 1087 4.15 -17.78 -22.90
N ARG A 1088 2.95 -18.39 -22.87
CA ARG A 1088 2.70 -19.71 -23.48
C ARG A 1088 2.92 -19.71 -25.00
N CYS A 1089 2.63 -18.60 -25.68
CA CYS A 1089 2.96 -18.45 -27.10
C CYS A 1089 4.47 -18.56 -27.34
N ILE A 1090 5.29 -17.84 -26.57
CA ILE A 1090 6.76 -17.90 -26.70
C ILE A 1090 7.26 -19.31 -26.40
N THR A 1091 6.89 -19.89 -25.25
CA THR A 1091 7.38 -21.24 -24.87
C THR A 1091 6.98 -22.30 -25.89
N ASN A 1092 5.78 -22.25 -26.43
CA ASN A 1092 5.31 -23.26 -27.38
C ASN A 1092 5.98 -23.11 -28.76
N ILE A 1093 6.27 -21.88 -29.22
CA ILE A 1093 7.03 -21.66 -30.46
C ILE A 1093 8.47 -22.17 -30.30
N LEU A 1094 9.15 -21.83 -29.20
CA LEU A 1094 10.54 -22.25 -28.99
C LEU A 1094 10.64 -23.78 -28.78
N SER A 1095 9.71 -24.39 -28.04
CA SER A 1095 9.61 -25.85 -27.90
C SER A 1095 9.35 -26.54 -29.24
N ALA A 1096 8.44 -26.01 -30.08
CA ALA A 1096 8.20 -26.54 -31.42
C ALA A 1096 9.44 -26.44 -32.32
N CYS A 1097 10.21 -25.36 -32.24
CA CYS A 1097 11.48 -25.19 -32.95
C CYS A 1097 12.60 -26.12 -32.44
N ALA A 1098 12.56 -26.48 -31.15
CA ALA A 1098 13.48 -27.43 -30.52
C ALA A 1098 13.06 -28.92 -30.66
N GLY A 1099 11.83 -29.19 -31.13
CA GLY A 1099 11.26 -30.53 -31.23
C GLY A 1099 10.66 -31.09 -29.93
N ILE A 1100 10.62 -30.28 -28.87
CA ILE A 1100 10.04 -30.62 -27.57
C ILE A 1100 8.51 -30.67 -27.71
N ALA A 1101 7.88 -31.72 -27.20
CA ALA A 1101 6.43 -31.80 -27.14
C ALA A 1101 5.86 -30.68 -26.24
N MET A 1102 4.77 -30.04 -26.67
CA MET A 1102 4.14 -28.99 -25.85
C MET A 1102 3.67 -29.55 -24.51
N ASP A 1103 3.91 -28.81 -23.43
CA ASP A 1103 3.17 -29.04 -22.19
C ASP A 1103 1.69 -28.70 -22.41
N THR A 1104 0.82 -29.51 -21.84
CA THR A 1104 -0.63 -29.44 -21.99
C THR A 1104 -1.36 -29.23 -20.67
N ASP A 1105 -0.64 -29.17 -19.54
CA ASP A 1105 -1.17 -29.14 -18.17
C ASP A 1105 -2.12 -30.32 -17.82
N MET A 1106 -2.30 -31.30 -18.73
CA MET A 1106 -3.32 -32.34 -18.59
C MET A 1106 -2.97 -33.38 -17.53
N LEU A 1107 -1.69 -33.67 -17.30
CA LEU A 1107 -1.19 -34.62 -16.28
C LEU A 1107 -1.93 -35.97 -16.30
N LEU A 1108 -2.11 -36.55 -17.48
CA LEU A 1108 -2.86 -37.80 -17.67
C LEU A 1108 -2.15 -39.00 -17.04
N GLU A 1109 -0.83 -38.96 -16.93
CA GLU A 1109 0.01 -39.93 -16.23
C GLU A 1109 -0.29 -40.03 -14.73
N HIS A 1110 -0.86 -38.97 -14.13
CA HIS A 1110 -1.30 -38.93 -12.72
C HIS A 1110 -2.81 -39.14 -12.55
N LYS A 1111 -3.58 -39.20 -13.66
CA LYS A 1111 -5.06 -39.28 -13.67
C LYS A 1111 -5.58 -40.56 -14.32
N THR A 1112 -4.72 -41.31 -15.00
CA THR A 1112 -5.05 -42.53 -15.76
C THR A 1112 -3.90 -43.53 -15.70
N ASN A 1113 -4.19 -44.81 -15.96
CA ASN A 1113 -3.13 -45.76 -16.30
C ASN A 1113 -2.60 -45.42 -17.70
N LEU A 1114 -1.50 -44.68 -17.77
CA LEU A 1114 -0.94 -44.16 -19.02
C LEU A 1114 -0.75 -45.30 -20.05
N PRO A 1115 -1.30 -45.20 -21.27
CA PRO A 1115 -1.15 -46.23 -22.28
C PRO A 1115 0.32 -46.37 -22.69
N LYS A 1116 0.73 -47.59 -23.08
CA LYS A 1116 2.07 -47.81 -23.64
C LYS A 1116 2.27 -46.87 -24.85
N PRO A 1117 3.43 -46.21 -24.99
CA PRO A 1117 3.70 -45.32 -26.12
C PRO A 1117 3.39 -46.00 -27.45
N MET A 1118 2.71 -45.29 -28.35
CA MET A 1118 2.43 -45.82 -29.68
C MET A 1118 3.75 -46.09 -30.39
N LYS A 1119 3.89 -47.29 -30.96
CA LYS A 1119 4.98 -47.56 -31.91
C LYS A 1119 4.74 -46.72 -33.16
N ILE A 1120 5.37 -45.56 -33.22
CA ILE A 1120 5.51 -44.77 -34.45
C ILE A 1120 6.07 -45.73 -35.51
N GLN A 1121 5.35 -45.92 -36.61
CA GLN A 1121 5.78 -46.83 -37.68
C GLN A 1121 7.19 -46.44 -38.15
N ILE A 1122 7.98 -47.46 -38.55
CA ILE A 1122 9.43 -47.32 -38.63
C ILE A 1122 9.86 -46.47 -39.83
#